data_AF-A0A0J9TGC7-F1
#
_entry.id   AF-A0A0J9TGC7-F1
#
_cell.length_a   1.000
_cell.length_b   1.000
_cell.length_c   1.000
_cell.angle_alpha   90.00
_cell.angle_beta   90.00
_cell.angle_gamma   90.00
#
_symmetry.space_group_name_H-M   'P 1'
#
loop_
_entity.id
_entity.type
_entity.pdbx_description
1 polymer ?
#
loop_
_entity_poly.entity_id
_entity_poly.type
_entity_poly.pdbx_seq_one_letter_code
_entity_poly.pdbx_strand_id
1 'polypeptide(L)'
;MVSLYFCAKIKKKKAPAKGLPTNVFAKVGKRDKQNVYLFLLGTTAKKSPNKVFSSEGRKNKKEGEKIKSVSSLTDEDKYNLIRDLKKYCECTKRYRRLPTREVPINNIKIGGSNKIAIQTMTTCDTRNVDECVYQIKKCKELGADLIRLTVQGVQEAEASYHIKEKLLAQNITIPLVADIHFNPKISLMAADVFDKIRINPGNYVDGRKKWINKIYKTREEFDQGKLFIQEKFIPLIEKCKRLNRAIRIGTNHGSLSSRVLSFYGDTPLGMVESAFEFSDLCVQNNFFNVVFSMKASNAYIMIQSYRLLVARQYERMGNGLLFPLHLGVTEAGFGDNGRIKSYLGIGSLLYDGIGDTIRISLTEDPWEELTPCKTLIKNLKKRVFYDDHNEGGEEDGRVSPPGGSTSSKLLSFEEHFRNFNKMAKRNVEKREGVLHEECTIGNVVTEKELEDSLQIFKDLNLELDQNGNLKKGAKSTDIVVVPKLGGLSGRSWATLGRLAEAGVHLLAEYDEGDVAMLSSTTKGMDPVARNTLFYANLNHMQTLLQKHGGRIPLHSAAKGYVLLVNGKEDTHLVEQVFNQMKGKNPLPLFFLLKSDSIYEHVIATRRFNEIVNSLRINVPYVHYANVTSTSYDDMLVDSTLHVGTCLIDLMGDGLIINVASGEMKLSGHSKGGAKEAVKEAVSAGVKEAPNEAANEGAPSRVALNSFLALNILQDTRARLFKTDYIACPSCGRTLFNIQETTKRIMQLTGHLKGVKIAVMGCIVNGIGEMADAHFGYVGSAPKKIDLYYGKELVERNIPEEHACDKLVELIKKHNKWQDP
;
A
#
# COMPACT_ATOMS: atom_id res chain seq x y z
N MET A 1 -6.22 -59.55 -29.36
CA MET A 1 -5.06 -58.94 -28.67
C MET A 1 -4.78 -57.58 -29.29
N VAL A 2 -5.18 -56.49 -28.63
CA VAL A 2 -4.84 -55.12 -29.03
C VAL A 2 -4.21 -54.45 -27.80
N SER A 3 -2.94 -54.04 -27.94
CA SER A 3 -2.12 -53.45 -26.88
C SER A 3 -2.57 -52.05 -26.51
N LEU A 4 -2.74 -51.83 -25.20
CA LEU A 4 -2.92 -50.54 -24.53
C LEU A 4 -1.55 -49.91 -24.24
N TYR A 5 -1.27 -48.75 -24.85
CA TYR A 5 -0.22 -47.83 -24.41
C TYR A 5 -0.87 -46.64 -23.69
N PHE A 6 -0.73 -46.58 -22.37
CA PHE A 6 -1.16 -45.45 -21.54
C PHE A 6 -0.06 -44.38 -21.54
N CYS A 7 -0.29 -43.29 -22.26
CA CYS A 7 0.55 -42.08 -22.19
C CYS A 7 -0.17 -41.05 -21.32
N ALA A 8 0.23 -40.93 -20.05
CA ALA A 8 -0.33 -39.95 -19.12
C ALA A 8 0.13 -38.53 -19.49
N LYS A 9 -0.74 -37.76 -20.15
CA LYS A 9 -0.58 -36.31 -20.32
C LYS A 9 -0.72 -35.63 -18.96
N ILE A 10 0.40 -35.24 -18.36
CA ILE A 10 0.45 -34.31 -17.22
C ILE A 10 -0.17 -32.98 -17.68
N LYS A 11 -1.41 -32.71 -17.28
CA LYS A 11 -2.02 -31.39 -17.37
C LYS A 11 -1.26 -30.47 -16.41
N LYS A 12 -0.36 -29.62 -16.92
CA LYS A 12 0.12 -28.43 -16.19
C LYS A 12 -1.11 -27.58 -15.84
N LYS A 13 -1.58 -27.67 -14.59
CA LYS A 13 -2.54 -26.71 -14.02
C LYS A 13 -1.91 -25.32 -14.14
N LYS A 14 -2.51 -24.43 -14.95
CA LYS A 14 -2.17 -23.00 -14.94
C LYS A 14 -2.58 -22.44 -13.58
N ALA A 15 -1.61 -22.06 -12.77
CA ALA A 15 -1.84 -21.28 -11.56
C ALA A 15 -2.38 -19.88 -11.94
N PRO A 16 -3.32 -19.31 -11.17
CA PRO A 16 -3.68 -17.91 -11.31
C PRO A 16 -2.49 -17.04 -10.89
N ALA A 17 -2.22 -15.96 -11.63
CA ALA A 17 -1.11 -15.03 -11.36
C ALA A 17 -1.22 -14.48 -9.93
N LYS A 18 -0.31 -14.92 -9.05
CA LYS A 18 -0.11 -14.43 -7.68
C LYS A 18 1.31 -13.86 -7.60
N GLY A 19 1.43 -12.53 -7.64
CA GLY A 19 2.70 -11.83 -7.51
C GLY A 19 2.60 -10.36 -7.92
N LEU A 20 3.39 -9.50 -7.26
CA LEU A 20 3.67 -8.12 -7.70
C LEU A 20 4.15 -8.12 -9.16
N PRO A 21 3.74 -7.14 -9.99
CA PRO A 21 4.19 -7.05 -11.38
C PRO A 21 5.71 -6.88 -11.46
N THR A 22 6.29 -7.43 -12.52
CA THR A 22 7.73 -7.40 -12.78
C THR A 22 8.22 -6.06 -13.33
N ASN A 23 7.33 -5.24 -13.90
CA ASN A 23 7.68 -3.90 -14.39
C ASN A 23 6.45 -2.97 -14.39
N VAL A 24 6.70 -1.67 -14.17
CA VAL A 24 5.71 -0.59 -14.26
C VAL A 24 5.37 -0.29 -15.74
N PHE A 25 6.31 -0.47 -16.68
CA PHE A 25 6.18 -0.05 -18.11
C PHE A 25 6.87 -0.92 -19.20
N ALA A 26 7.27 -2.18 -18.97
CA ALA A 26 8.08 -2.91 -19.98
C ALA A 26 7.35 -3.35 -21.26
N LYS A 27 7.93 -3.00 -22.42
CA LYS A 27 7.67 -3.60 -23.73
C LYS A 27 8.49 -4.89 -23.91
N VAL A 28 7.87 -5.98 -24.37
CA VAL A 28 8.58 -7.28 -24.56
C VAL A 28 8.68 -7.64 -26.04
N GLY A 29 9.87 -8.10 -26.43
CA GLY A 29 10.17 -8.63 -27.76
C GLY A 29 9.48 -9.96 -28.06
N LYS A 30 9.35 -10.28 -29.35
CA LYS A 30 8.42 -11.26 -29.97
C LYS A 30 8.45 -12.73 -29.48
N ARG A 31 9.21 -13.15 -28.47
CA ARG A 31 9.40 -14.59 -28.13
C ARG A 31 8.70 -15.12 -26.88
N ASP A 32 8.25 -14.29 -25.94
CA ASP A 32 7.53 -14.78 -24.74
C ASP A 32 6.06 -14.32 -24.72
N LYS A 33 5.15 -15.30 -24.68
CA LYS A 33 3.71 -15.09 -24.55
C LYS A 33 3.31 -14.93 -23.09
N GLN A 34 3.66 -13.81 -22.44
CA GLN A 34 2.94 -13.25 -21.28
C GLN A 34 3.55 -11.89 -20.88
N ASN A 35 2.92 -10.80 -21.33
CA ASN A 35 3.34 -9.43 -21.02
C ASN A 35 2.17 -8.73 -20.33
N VAL A 36 2.39 -8.20 -19.13
CA VAL A 36 1.38 -7.51 -18.32
C VAL A 36 1.91 -6.11 -17.98
N TYR A 37 1.26 -5.08 -18.51
CA TYR A 37 1.46 -3.69 -18.09
C TYR A 37 0.48 -3.39 -16.95
N LEU A 38 0.95 -3.27 -15.70
CA LEU A 38 0.00 -3.11 -14.57
C LEU A 38 -0.76 -1.77 -14.60
N PHE A 39 -0.24 -0.76 -15.30
CA PHE A 39 -0.93 0.53 -15.50
C PHE A 39 -1.97 0.50 -16.63
N LEU A 40 -2.03 -0.57 -17.41
CA LEU A 40 -2.90 -0.67 -18.59
C LEU A 40 -3.99 -1.74 -18.41
N LEU A 41 -3.87 -2.59 -17.40
CA LEU A 41 -4.90 -3.55 -17.02
C LEU A 41 -6.00 -2.87 -16.18
N GLY A 42 -6.99 -2.30 -16.87
CA GLY A 42 -8.37 -2.45 -16.43
C GLY A 42 -8.71 -3.94 -16.47
N THR A 43 -9.51 -4.40 -15.50
CA THR A 43 -10.06 -5.76 -15.37
C THR A 43 -10.12 -6.56 -16.68
N THR A 44 -9.62 -7.80 -16.68
CA THR A 44 -9.77 -8.75 -17.79
C THR A 44 -11.15 -8.64 -18.42
N ALA A 45 -11.25 -8.18 -19.66
CA ALA A 45 -12.46 -8.36 -20.45
C ALA A 45 -12.65 -9.87 -20.63
N LYS A 46 -13.45 -10.48 -19.76
CA LYS A 46 -14.02 -11.79 -20.09
C LYS A 46 -14.79 -11.58 -21.38
N LYS A 47 -14.39 -12.30 -22.44
CA LYS A 47 -15.21 -12.47 -23.63
C LYS A 47 -16.61 -12.84 -23.15
N SER A 48 -17.58 -11.95 -23.35
CA SER A 48 -18.99 -12.28 -23.18
C SER A 48 -19.29 -13.46 -24.12
N PRO A 49 -19.82 -14.59 -23.63
CA PRO A 49 -20.31 -15.63 -24.52
C PRO A 49 -21.62 -15.15 -25.12
N ASN A 50 -21.56 -14.40 -26.23
CA ASN A 50 -22.74 -14.23 -27.07
C ASN A 50 -22.99 -15.56 -27.79
N LYS A 51 -23.74 -16.45 -27.13
CA LYS A 51 -24.40 -17.61 -27.74
C LYS A 51 -25.81 -17.73 -27.18
N VAL A 52 -26.73 -16.94 -27.71
CA VAL A 52 -28.18 -17.23 -27.85
C VAL A 52 -28.68 -16.16 -28.86
N PHE A 53 -29.35 -16.40 -29.97
CA PHE A 53 -30.23 -17.47 -30.44
C PHE A 53 -29.94 -17.78 -31.92
N SER A 54 -30.11 -19.05 -32.30
CA SER A 54 -30.33 -19.46 -33.69
C SER A 54 -31.80 -19.23 -34.05
N SER A 55 -32.05 -18.49 -35.12
CA SER A 55 -33.27 -18.61 -35.91
C SER A 55 -32.94 -18.25 -37.35
N GLU A 56 -33.30 -19.16 -38.24
CA GLU A 56 -33.15 -19.10 -39.69
C GLU A 56 -33.81 -17.85 -40.30
N GLY A 57 -33.21 -17.29 -41.35
CA GLY A 57 -33.81 -16.16 -42.08
C GLY A 57 -32.88 -15.55 -43.14
N ARG A 58 -33.18 -15.88 -44.40
CA ARG A 58 -32.50 -15.55 -45.67
C ARG A 58 -32.21 -14.06 -45.97
N LYS A 59 -31.09 -13.89 -46.72
CA LYS A 59 -30.85 -13.02 -47.90
C LYS A 59 -30.51 -11.51 -47.77
N ASN A 60 -29.31 -11.21 -48.32
CA ASN A 60 -28.88 -10.07 -49.16
C ASN A 60 -29.17 -8.62 -48.72
N LYS A 61 -28.11 -7.84 -48.46
CA LYS A 61 -27.81 -6.57 -49.19
C LYS A 61 -26.49 -5.92 -48.77
N LYS A 62 -25.72 -5.57 -49.81
CA LYS A 62 -24.78 -4.45 -50.02
C LYS A 62 -23.58 -4.29 -49.07
N GLU A 63 -22.40 -4.29 -49.71
CA GLU A 63 -21.13 -3.76 -49.22
C GLU A 63 -21.32 -2.30 -48.78
N GLY A 64 -21.59 -2.09 -47.50
CA GLY A 64 -21.27 -0.87 -46.80
C GLY A 64 -19.87 -1.00 -46.22
N GLU A 65 -19.05 0.04 -46.34
CA GLU A 65 -17.78 0.16 -45.65
C GLU A 65 -17.92 -0.33 -44.20
N LYS A 66 -17.22 -1.40 -43.86
CA LYS A 66 -17.05 -1.78 -42.45
C LYS A 66 -16.22 -0.68 -41.80
N ILE A 67 -16.89 0.31 -41.21
CA ILE A 67 -16.28 1.22 -40.24
C ILE A 67 -15.63 0.31 -39.19
N LYS A 68 -14.31 0.15 -39.26
CA LYS A 68 -13.56 -0.56 -38.22
C LYS A 68 -13.69 0.29 -36.96
N SER A 69 -14.53 -0.15 -36.04
CA SER A 69 -14.63 0.43 -34.70
C SER A 69 -13.25 0.38 -34.05
N VAL A 70 -12.59 1.52 -33.87
CA VAL A 70 -11.39 1.59 -33.05
C VAL A 70 -11.85 1.60 -31.59
N SER A 71 -11.71 0.44 -30.94
CA SER A 71 -11.85 0.26 -29.49
C SER A 71 -10.81 1.12 -28.76
N SER A 72 -11.11 1.54 -27.52
CA SER A 72 -10.20 2.03 -26.46
C SER A 72 -8.70 2.15 -26.81
N LEU A 73 -8.02 3.23 -26.42
CA LEU A 73 -6.57 3.39 -26.64
C LEU A 73 -5.83 2.08 -26.37
N THR A 74 -5.01 1.65 -27.33
CA THR A 74 -4.23 0.44 -27.15
C THR A 74 -3.23 0.65 -26.02
N ASP A 75 -2.73 -0.45 -25.46
CA ASP A 75 -1.68 -0.37 -24.44
C ASP A 75 -0.43 0.35 -24.97
N GLU A 76 -0.12 0.20 -26.25
CA GLU A 76 0.97 0.92 -26.93
C GLU A 76 0.70 2.43 -26.99
N ASP A 77 -0.53 2.86 -27.32
CA ASP A 77 -0.89 4.28 -27.36
C ASP A 77 -0.78 4.93 -25.98
N LYS A 78 -1.28 4.25 -24.95
CA LYS A 78 -1.19 4.71 -23.57
C LYS A 78 0.26 4.80 -23.09
N TYR A 79 1.08 3.80 -23.43
CA TYR A 79 2.52 3.83 -23.15
C TYR A 79 3.20 5.02 -23.84
N ASN A 80 2.87 5.29 -25.10
CA ASN A 80 3.45 6.42 -25.85
C ASN A 80 3.14 7.79 -25.23
N LEU A 81 2.03 7.93 -24.50
CA LEU A 81 1.71 9.17 -23.77
C LEU A 81 2.59 9.43 -22.54
N ILE A 82 3.28 8.40 -22.02
CA ILE A 82 3.98 8.49 -20.73
C ILE A 82 5.44 8.02 -20.79
N ARG A 83 5.88 7.40 -21.89
CA ARG A 83 7.24 6.84 -22.06
C ARG A 83 8.38 7.84 -21.90
N ASP A 84 8.10 9.13 -22.10
CA ASP A 84 9.09 10.20 -22.04
C ASP A 84 9.08 10.93 -20.67
N LEU A 85 8.16 10.57 -19.78
CA LEU A 85 8.06 11.12 -18.43
C LEU A 85 9.20 10.59 -17.54
N LYS A 86 9.97 11.51 -16.96
CA LYS A 86 11.12 11.15 -16.13
C LYS A 86 10.93 11.59 -14.68
N LYS A 87 10.81 12.90 -14.44
CA LYS A 87 10.90 13.47 -13.10
C LYS A 87 9.55 13.45 -12.37
N TYR A 88 9.50 12.84 -11.18
CA TYR A 88 8.36 12.96 -10.26
C TYR A 88 8.76 13.33 -8.82
N CYS A 89 10.05 13.28 -8.49
CA CYS A 89 10.59 13.74 -7.21
C CYS A 89 11.74 14.72 -7.45
N GLU A 90 12.00 15.58 -6.46
CA GLU A 90 13.01 16.63 -6.60
C GLU A 90 14.43 16.16 -6.34
N CYS A 91 14.61 15.22 -5.40
CA CYS A 91 15.93 14.69 -5.12
C CYS A 91 15.88 13.26 -4.53
N THR A 92 16.87 12.43 -4.87
CA THR A 92 17.10 11.09 -4.30
C THR A 92 17.98 11.10 -3.06
N LYS A 93 18.87 12.10 -2.95
CA LYS A 93 19.85 12.25 -1.85
C LYS A 93 19.30 13.02 -0.65
N ARG A 94 18.48 14.04 -0.91
CA ARG A 94 17.84 14.89 0.11
C ARG A 94 16.32 14.97 -0.03
N TYR A 95 15.65 15.18 1.09
CA TYR A 95 14.26 15.59 1.05
C TYR A 95 14.18 16.97 0.41
N ARG A 96 13.38 17.08 -0.63
CA ARG A 96 12.97 18.35 -1.20
C ARG A 96 11.47 18.27 -1.42
N ARG A 97 10.74 19.17 -0.75
CA ARG A 97 9.30 19.32 -0.98
C ARG A 97 9.08 19.67 -2.45
N LEU A 98 8.05 19.09 -3.04
CA LEU A 98 7.60 19.44 -4.38
C LEU A 98 7.22 20.93 -4.41
N PRO A 99 7.76 21.76 -5.34
CA PRO A 99 7.54 23.20 -5.35
C PRO A 99 6.16 23.54 -5.91
N THR A 100 5.12 23.21 -5.16
CA THR A 100 3.73 23.47 -5.53
C THR A 100 3.37 24.93 -5.32
N ARG A 101 2.37 25.41 -6.06
CA ARG A 101 1.80 26.75 -5.90
C ARG A 101 1.13 26.89 -4.54
N GLU A 102 1.28 28.03 -3.88
CA GLU A 102 0.47 28.34 -2.69
C GLU A 102 -0.99 28.59 -3.06
N VAL A 103 -1.91 27.90 -2.37
CA VAL A 103 -3.35 28.07 -2.48
C VAL A 103 -3.92 28.52 -1.13
N PRO A 104 -4.45 29.75 -1.03
CA PRO A 104 -5.11 30.22 0.19
C PRO A 104 -6.47 29.52 0.37
N ILE A 105 -6.77 29.15 1.61
CA ILE A 105 -8.06 28.59 2.01
C ILE A 105 -8.43 29.27 3.32
N ASN A 106 -9.19 30.36 3.22
CA ASN A 106 -9.49 31.23 4.35
C ASN A 106 -8.21 31.67 5.08
N ASN A 107 -8.03 31.29 6.35
CA ASN A 107 -6.92 31.70 7.20
C ASN A 107 -5.68 30.78 7.10
N ILE A 108 -5.68 29.77 6.23
CA ILE A 108 -4.52 28.91 6.00
C ILE A 108 -4.08 28.94 4.54
N LYS A 109 -2.86 28.46 4.29
CA LYS A 109 -2.34 28.21 2.94
C LYS A 109 -1.90 26.75 2.81
N ILE A 110 -2.11 26.17 1.63
CA ILE A 110 -1.63 24.83 1.27
C ILE A 110 -0.72 24.97 0.04
N GLY A 111 0.38 24.21 0.01
CA GLY A 111 1.38 24.27 -1.05
C GLY A 111 2.54 25.20 -0.72
N GLY A 112 3.49 25.32 -1.64
CA GLY A 112 4.71 26.11 -1.42
C GLY A 112 5.55 25.56 -0.27
N SER A 113 6.02 26.43 0.62
CA SER A 113 6.79 26.06 1.83
C SER A 113 5.91 25.86 3.07
N ASN A 114 4.58 25.95 2.95
CA ASN A 114 3.67 25.81 4.09
C ASN A 114 3.72 24.40 4.70
N LYS A 115 3.35 24.30 5.99
CA LYS A 115 3.22 23.02 6.67
C LYS A 115 2.21 22.12 5.95
N ILE A 116 2.40 20.80 6.07
CA ILE A 116 1.42 19.82 5.58
C ILE A 116 0.15 19.97 6.41
N ALA A 117 -0.95 20.41 5.81
CA ALA A 117 -2.19 20.63 6.52
C ALA A 117 -2.93 19.31 6.81
N ILE A 118 -3.36 19.11 8.06
CA ILE A 118 -4.11 17.94 8.50
C ILE A 118 -5.60 18.18 8.29
N GLN A 119 -6.24 17.31 7.51
CA GLN A 119 -7.67 17.36 7.25
C GLN A 119 -8.38 16.12 7.82
N THR A 120 -9.55 16.32 8.43
CA THR A 120 -10.51 15.24 8.76
C THR A 120 -11.86 15.47 8.08
N MET A 121 -12.82 14.58 8.28
CA MET A 121 -14.19 14.68 7.76
C MET A 121 -15.19 14.32 8.86
N THR A 122 -16.27 15.08 8.99
CA THR A 122 -17.33 14.79 9.95
C THR A 122 -18.09 13.50 9.59
N THR A 123 -18.60 12.82 10.62
CA THR A 123 -19.49 11.67 10.50
C THR A 123 -20.95 12.04 10.71
N CYS A 124 -21.23 13.22 11.26
CA CYS A 124 -22.58 13.77 11.40
C CYS A 124 -23.31 13.84 10.06
N ASP A 125 -24.63 13.64 10.09
CA ASP A 125 -25.51 14.12 9.03
C ASP A 125 -25.49 15.65 9.05
N THR A 126 -25.14 16.29 7.93
CA THR A 126 -25.02 17.76 7.82
C THR A 126 -26.30 18.51 8.16
N ARG A 127 -27.46 17.85 8.13
CA ARG A 127 -28.75 18.42 8.56
C ARG A 127 -28.83 18.56 10.09
N ASN A 128 -28.07 17.77 10.83
CA ASN A 128 -27.93 17.91 12.28
C ASN A 128 -26.86 18.95 12.60
N VAL A 129 -27.28 20.21 12.62
CA VAL A 129 -26.42 21.38 12.83
C VAL A 129 -25.62 21.27 14.12
N ASP A 130 -26.26 20.92 15.25
CA ASP A 130 -25.60 20.91 16.56
C ASP A 130 -24.53 19.82 16.66
N GLU A 131 -24.82 18.62 16.16
CA GLU A 131 -23.84 17.53 16.13
C GLU A 131 -22.64 17.88 15.23
N CYS A 132 -22.89 18.50 14.08
CA CYS A 132 -21.80 18.93 13.22
C CYS A 132 -20.95 20.04 13.85
N VAL A 133 -21.56 21.01 14.54
CA VAL A 133 -20.82 22.05 15.29
C VAL A 133 -19.96 21.40 16.39
N TYR A 134 -20.51 20.44 17.14
CA TYR A 134 -19.78 19.70 18.15
C TYR A 134 -18.57 18.95 17.58
N GLN A 135 -18.76 18.16 16.51
CA GLN A 135 -17.67 17.43 15.88
C GLN A 135 -16.59 18.36 15.30
N ILE A 136 -17.01 19.46 14.67
CA ILE A 136 -16.09 20.48 14.12
C ILE A 136 -15.23 21.09 15.23
N LYS A 137 -15.87 21.50 16.33
CA LYS A 137 -15.18 22.07 17.50
C LYS A 137 -14.16 21.08 18.06
N LYS A 138 -14.59 19.85 18.33
CA LYS A 138 -13.74 18.79 18.88
C LYS A 138 -12.54 18.50 17.97
N CYS A 139 -12.75 18.38 16.66
CA CYS A 139 -11.67 18.12 15.71
C CYS A 139 -10.69 19.30 15.61
N LYS A 140 -11.18 20.54 15.69
CA LYS A 140 -10.33 21.74 15.74
C LYS A 140 -9.46 21.74 17.00
N GLU A 141 -10.04 21.48 18.17
CA GLU A 141 -9.33 21.41 19.46
C GLU A 141 -8.26 20.32 19.45
N LEU A 142 -8.53 19.21 18.77
CA LEU A 142 -7.58 18.12 18.56
C LEU A 142 -6.60 18.37 17.40
N GLY A 143 -6.57 19.57 16.81
CA GLY A 143 -5.53 20.02 15.88
C GLY A 143 -5.78 19.72 14.40
N ALA A 144 -7.04 19.62 13.95
CA ALA A 144 -7.36 19.67 12.53
C ALA A 144 -7.12 21.07 11.94
N ASP A 145 -6.52 21.14 10.75
CA ASP A 145 -6.34 22.40 9.99
C ASP A 145 -7.53 22.68 9.06
N LEU A 146 -8.19 21.62 8.55
CA LEU A 146 -9.40 21.73 7.72
C LEU A 146 -10.40 20.63 8.09
N ILE A 147 -11.69 20.94 7.97
CA ILE A 147 -12.75 19.95 8.22
C ILE A 147 -13.67 19.87 7.01
N ARG A 148 -13.89 18.64 6.55
CA ARG A 148 -14.77 18.35 5.43
C ARG A 148 -16.16 17.89 5.89
N LEU A 149 -17.19 18.35 5.21
CA LEU A 149 -18.57 17.94 5.42
C LEU A 149 -19.17 17.37 4.13
N THR A 150 -20.10 16.42 4.29
CA THR A 150 -20.88 15.91 3.16
C THR A 150 -21.95 16.93 2.77
N VAL A 151 -22.03 17.32 1.50
CA VAL A 151 -23.14 18.16 1.02
C VAL A 151 -23.62 17.58 -0.31
N GLN A 152 -24.75 16.88 -0.32
CA GLN A 152 -25.27 16.23 -1.54
C GLN A 152 -26.60 16.84 -2.03
N GLY A 153 -27.39 17.45 -1.15
CA GLY A 153 -28.66 18.05 -1.48
C GLY A 153 -28.78 19.50 -1.01
N VAL A 154 -29.95 20.08 -1.30
CA VAL A 154 -30.29 21.46 -0.95
C VAL A 154 -30.38 21.62 0.56
N GLN A 155 -30.97 20.64 1.26
CA GLN A 155 -31.14 20.68 2.72
C GLN A 155 -29.79 20.71 3.45
N GLU A 156 -28.81 19.91 3.02
CA GLU A 156 -27.47 19.94 3.60
C GLU A 156 -26.76 21.27 3.29
N ALA A 157 -26.97 21.83 2.10
CA ALA A 157 -26.39 23.13 1.73
C ALA A 157 -26.99 24.27 2.57
N GLU A 158 -28.30 24.27 2.80
CA GLU A 158 -29.00 25.22 3.68
C GLU A 158 -28.56 25.06 5.14
N ALA A 159 -28.53 23.83 5.67
CA ALA A 159 -28.05 23.57 7.02
C ALA A 159 -26.60 24.03 7.25
N SER A 160 -25.77 24.01 6.20
CA SER A 160 -24.38 24.48 6.29
C SER A 160 -24.27 25.98 6.61
N TYR A 161 -25.24 26.81 6.22
CA TYR A 161 -25.29 28.22 6.63
C TYR A 161 -25.41 28.33 8.16
N HIS A 162 -26.35 27.61 8.75
CA HIS A 162 -26.55 27.60 10.20
C HIS A 162 -25.36 27.01 10.96
N ILE A 163 -24.69 25.99 10.40
CA ILE A 163 -23.43 25.46 10.96
C ILE A 163 -22.38 26.58 11.01
N LYS A 164 -22.17 27.29 9.89
CA LYS A 164 -21.19 28.38 9.82
C LYS A 164 -21.54 29.51 10.77
N GLU A 165 -22.80 29.92 10.83
CA GLU A 165 -23.30 30.96 11.75
C GLU A 165 -23.06 30.59 13.22
N LYS A 166 -23.42 29.38 13.64
CA LYS A 166 -23.19 28.91 15.02
C LYS A 166 -21.69 28.83 15.36
N LEU A 167 -20.85 28.38 14.44
CA LEU A 167 -19.39 28.37 14.64
C LEU A 167 -18.85 29.79 14.82
N LEU A 168 -19.28 30.73 13.97
CA LEU A 168 -18.86 32.14 14.07
C LEU A 168 -19.37 32.79 15.36
N ALA A 169 -20.62 32.53 15.77
CA ALA A 169 -21.17 33.02 17.04
C ALA A 169 -20.40 32.50 18.26
N GLN A 170 -19.74 31.35 18.13
CA GLN A 170 -18.87 30.77 19.16
C GLN A 170 -17.38 31.17 18.99
N ASN A 171 -17.05 32.11 18.09
CA ASN A 171 -15.68 32.49 17.73
C ASN A 171 -14.81 31.31 17.23
N ILE A 172 -15.43 30.28 16.66
CA ILE A 172 -14.76 29.10 16.11
C ILE A 172 -14.49 29.33 14.62
N THR A 173 -13.26 29.73 14.30
CA THR A 173 -12.78 29.83 12.92
C THR A 173 -11.98 28.59 12.51
N ILE A 174 -12.42 27.88 11.48
CA ILE A 174 -11.68 26.81 10.82
C ILE A 174 -12.14 26.69 9.36
N PRO A 175 -11.24 26.46 8.39
CA PRO A 175 -11.61 26.22 7.01
C PRO A 175 -12.54 25.02 6.85
N LEU A 176 -13.70 25.25 6.23
CA LEU A 176 -14.67 24.21 5.91
C LEU A 176 -14.56 23.80 4.44
N VAL A 177 -14.62 22.50 4.18
CA VAL A 177 -14.59 21.90 2.84
C VAL A 177 -15.92 21.22 2.52
N ALA A 178 -16.59 21.61 1.44
CA ALA A 178 -17.78 20.91 0.96
C ALA A 178 -17.39 19.69 0.10
N ASP A 179 -17.91 18.51 0.42
CA ASP A 179 -17.73 17.30 -0.38
C ASP A 179 -18.90 17.10 -1.34
N ILE A 180 -18.76 17.57 -2.57
CA ILE A 180 -19.80 17.47 -3.61
C ILE A 180 -19.47 16.30 -4.55
N HIS A 181 -20.41 15.36 -4.71
CA HIS A 181 -20.25 14.26 -5.68
C HIS A 181 -21.09 14.48 -6.94
N PHE A 182 -22.29 15.05 -6.79
CA PHE A 182 -23.25 15.25 -7.87
C PHE A 182 -23.80 16.67 -7.84
N ASN A 183 -24.44 17.06 -8.92
CA ASN A 183 -25.29 18.26 -9.03
C ASN A 183 -24.52 19.60 -8.90
N PRO A 184 -24.16 20.22 -10.04
CA PRO A 184 -23.53 21.54 -10.10
C PRO A 184 -24.28 22.65 -9.37
N LYS A 185 -25.61 22.54 -9.18
CA LYS A 185 -26.37 23.55 -8.42
C LYS A 185 -25.94 23.59 -6.95
N ILE A 186 -25.68 22.41 -6.36
CA ILE A 186 -25.31 22.30 -4.94
C ILE A 186 -23.89 22.81 -4.72
N SER A 187 -22.97 22.61 -5.67
CA SER A 187 -21.61 23.18 -5.57
C SER A 187 -21.63 24.71 -5.58
N LEU A 188 -22.52 25.32 -6.36
CA LEU A 188 -22.70 26.78 -6.34
C LEU A 188 -23.24 27.26 -5.00
N MET A 189 -24.25 26.62 -4.42
CA MET A 189 -24.77 26.98 -3.09
C MET A 189 -23.70 26.80 -2.01
N ALA A 190 -22.95 25.70 -2.05
CA ALA A 190 -21.89 25.44 -1.09
C ALA A 190 -20.76 26.49 -1.17
N ALA A 191 -20.45 27.04 -2.35
CA ALA A 191 -19.42 28.07 -2.51
C ALA A 191 -19.68 29.37 -1.72
N ASP A 192 -20.94 29.65 -1.37
CA ASP A 192 -21.29 30.81 -0.54
C ASP A 192 -20.83 30.63 0.92
N VAL A 193 -20.84 29.40 1.43
CA VAL A 193 -20.59 29.08 2.85
C VAL A 193 -19.18 28.52 3.08
N PHE A 194 -18.73 27.65 2.19
CA PHE A 194 -17.51 26.87 2.37
C PHE A 194 -16.28 27.57 1.80
N ASP A 195 -15.13 27.35 2.42
CA ASP A 195 -13.85 27.96 2.03
C ASP A 195 -13.21 27.20 0.85
N LYS A 196 -13.60 25.93 0.66
CA LYS A 196 -13.11 25.06 -0.40
C LYS A 196 -14.19 24.07 -0.86
N ILE A 197 -14.28 23.85 -2.17
CA ILE A 197 -15.24 22.91 -2.77
C ILE A 197 -14.47 21.72 -3.34
N ARG A 198 -14.73 20.51 -2.83
CA ARG A 198 -14.26 19.27 -3.46
C ARG A 198 -15.29 18.82 -4.48
N ILE A 199 -14.83 18.62 -5.70
CA ILE A 199 -15.59 17.94 -6.76
C ILE A 199 -14.93 16.61 -7.14
N ASN A 200 -15.73 15.70 -7.70
CA ASN A 200 -15.26 14.45 -8.27
C ASN A 200 -15.52 14.44 -9.79
N PRO A 201 -14.48 14.57 -10.64
CA PRO A 201 -14.63 14.61 -12.09
C PRO A 201 -15.54 13.55 -12.69
N GLY A 202 -15.46 12.31 -12.19
CA GLY A 202 -16.16 11.19 -12.82
C GLY A 202 -17.67 11.14 -12.58
N ASN A 203 -18.18 11.90 -11.60
CA ASN A 203 -19.60 11.91 -11.22
C ASN A 203 -20.22 13.32 -11.22
N TYR A 204 -19.42 14.38 -11.27
CA TYR A 204 -19.88 15.77 -11.14
C TYR A 204 -20.89 16.15 -12.23
N VAL A 205 -20.64 15.68 -13.46
CA VAL A 205 -21.41 16.03 -14.66
C VAL A 205 -22.35 14.90 -15.08
N ASP A 206 -21.90 13.65 -15.03
CA ASP A 206 -22.67 12.48 -15.49
C ASP A 206 -23.71 11.97 -14.46
N GLY A 207 -23.70 12.51 -13.24
CA GLY A 207 -24.57 12.06 -12.15
C GLY A 207 -24.13 10.71 -11.55
N ARG A 208 -25.08 9.98 -10.93
CA ARG A 208 -24.79 8.67 -10.33
C ARG A 208 -24.41 7.64 -11.40
N LYS A 209 -23.32 6.90 -11.19
CA LYS A 209 -22.94 5.76 -12.03
C LYS A 209 -24.10 4.77 -12.15
N LYS A 210 -24.55 4.53 -13.38
CA LYS A 210 -25.34 3.36 -13.76
C LYS A 210 -24.41 2.44 -14.54
N TRP A 211 -24.52 1.12 -14.41
CA TRP A 211 -23.76 0.12 -15.18
C TRP A 211 -24.17 0.08 -16.67
N ILE A 212 -24.52 1.23 -17.25
CA ILE A 212 -24.91 1.37 -18.65
C ILE A 212 -23.66 1.85 -19.38
N ASN A 213 -23.05 0.93 -20.14
CA ASN A 213 -21.90 1.20 -21.00
C ASN A 213 -22.35 2.04 -22.19
N LYS A 214 -22.45 3.37 -22.05
CA LYS A 214 -22.37 4.23 -23.22
C LYS A 214 -20.95 4.09 -23.78
N ILE A 215 -20.81 3.33 -24.86
CA ILE A 215 -19.54 3.14 -25.55
C ILE A 215 -19.34 4.36 -26.45
N TYR A 216 -18.35 5.18 -26.11
CA TYR A 216 -17.88 6.27 -26.96
C TYR A 216 -17.02 5.65 -28.06
N LYS A 217 -17.39 5.85 -29.32
CA LYS A 217 -16.83 5.15 -30.48
C LYS A 217 -15.76 5.96 -31.22
N THR A 218 -15.73 7.29 -31.05
CA THR A 218 -14.76 8.16 -31.73
C THR A 218 -14.11 9.18 -30.78
N ARG A 219 -12.97 9.75 -31.18
CA ARG A 219 -12.29 10.81 -30.42
C ARG A 219 -13.13 12.09 -30.40
N GLU A 220 -13.86 12.34 -31.48
CA GLU A 220 -14.80 13.45 -31.62
C GLU A 220 -15.95 13.34 -30.62
N GLU A 221 -16.55 12.15 -30.45
CA GLU A 221 -17.57 11.90 -29.42
C GLU A 221 -17.03 12.08 -27.99
N PHE A 222 -15.77 11.70 -27.77
CA PHE A 222 -15.08 11.93 -26.49
C PHE A 222 -14.85 13.43 -26.23
N ASP A 223 -14.40 14.17 -27.23
CA ASP A 223 -14.10 15.60 -27.12
C ASP A 223 -15.39 16.46 -27.04
N GLN A 224 -16.48 16.06 -27.70
CA GLN A 224 -17.81 16.67 -27.52
C GLN A 224 -18.30 16.58 -26.07
N GLY A 225 -17.98 15.48 -25.36
CA GLY A 225 -18.29 15.33 -23.94
C GLY A 225 -17.63 16.39 -23.05
N LYS A 226 -16.54 17.04 -23.50
CA LYS A 226 -15.88 18.11 -22.76
C LYS A 226 -16.68 19.41 -22.77
N LEU A 227 -17.44 19.69 -23.83
CA LEU A 227 -18.30 20.88 -23.90
C LEU A 227 -19.36 20.88 -22.79
N PHE A 228 -19.90 19.69 -22.47
CA PHE A 228 -20.85 19.56 -21.38
C PHE A 228 -20.20 19.76 -20.00
N ILE A 229 -18.95 19.31 -19.82
CA ILE A 229 -18.18 19.60 -18.61
C ILE A 229 -17.95 21.11 -18.47
N GLN A 230 -17.59 21.79 -19.55
CA GLN A 230 -17.42 23.24 -19.59
C GLN A 230 -18.68 23.97 -19.12
N GLU A 231 -19.83 23.67 -19.72
CA GLU A 231 -21.12 24.31 -19.39
C GLU A 231 -21.47 24.20 -17.90
N LYS A 232 -21.16 23.05 -17.26
CA LYS A 232 -21.52 22.78 -15.86
C LYS A 232 -20.45 23.19 -14.85
N PHE A 233 -19.19 23.26 -15.25
CA PHE A 233 -18.08 23.51 -14.32
C PHE A 233 -17.61 24.96 -14.32
N ILE A 234 -17.63 25.65 -15.47
CA ILE A 234 -17.22 27.07 -15.56
C ILE A 234 -17.97 27.97 -14.57
N PRO A 235 -19.30 27.85 -14.37
CA PRO A 235 -20.00 28.68 -13.38
C PRO A 235 -19.45 28.53 -11.96
N LEU A 236 -19.00 27.33 -11.58
CA LEU A 236 -18.36 27.11 -10.28
C LEU A 236 -16.98 27.76 -10.23
N ILE A 237 -16.20 27.68 -11.30
CA ILE A 237 -14.89 28.35 -11.40
C ILE A 237 -15.06 29.86 -11.20
N GLU A 238 -15.98 30.49 -11.93
CA GLU A 238 -16.23 31.93 -11.85
C GLU A 238 -16.69 32.35 -10.46
N LYS A 239 -17.61 31.59 -9.85
CA LYS A 239 -18.08 31.86 -8.49
C LYS A 239 -16.97 31.71 -7.46
N CYS A 240 -16.19 30.63 -7.52
CA CYS A 240 -15.05 30.41 -6.64
C CYS A 240 -13.98 31.50 -6.82
N LYS A 241 -13.75 31.97 -8.06
CA LYS A 241 -12.83 33.07 -8.35
C LYS A 241 -13.29 34.37 -7.67
N ARG A 242 -14.57 34.73 -7.82
CA ARG A 242 -15.17 35.93 -7.19
C ARG A 242 -15.14 35.89 -5.67
N LEU A 243 -15.39 34.72 -5.07
CA LEU A 243 -15.45 34.53 -3.62
C LEU A 243 -14.10 34.13 -3.00
N ASN A 244 -13.03 34.09 -3.80
CA ASN A 244 -11.70 33.61 -3.40
C ASN A 244 -11.75 32.24 -2.68
N ARG A 245 -12.46 31.28 -3.26
CA ARG A 245 -12.55 29.89 -2.79
C ARG A 245 -11.57 29.01 -3.54
N ALA A 246 -11.16 27.93 -2.90
CA ALA A 246 -10.37 26.89 -3.55
C ALA A 246 -11.26 25.76 -4.10
N ILE A 247 -10.81 25.10 -5.18
CA ILE A 247 -11.44 23.89 -5.71
C ILE A 247 -10.48 22.71 -5.54
N ARG A 248 -10.95 21.62 -4.94
CA ARG A 248 -10.25 20.33 -4.98
C ARG A 248 -10.82 19.45 -6.08
N ILE A 249 -10.03 19.18 -7.10
CA ILE A 249 -10.34 18.21 -8.16
C ILE A 249 -9.85 16.84 -7.68
N GLY A 250 -10.77 16.00 -7.23
CA GLY A 250 -10.44 14.72 -6.61
C GLY A 250 -10.98 13.52 -7.37
N THR A 251 -10.11 12.80 -8.09
CA THR A 251 -10.45 11.56 -8.79
C THR A 251 -10.28 10.37 -7.85
N ASN A 252 -11.28 9.49 -7.85
CA ASN A 252 -11.21 8.20 -7.17
C ASN A 252 -11.21 7.10 -8.24
N HIS A 253 -10.39 6.06 -8.03
CA HIS A 253 -10.28 4.91 -8.94
C HIS A 253 -11.66 4.31 -9.26
N GLY A 254 -12.45 3.99 -8.22
CA GLY A 254 -13.79 3.40 -8.39
C GLY A 254 -14.84 4.30 -9.07
N SER A 255 -14.58 5.60 -9.25
CA SER A 255 -15.57 6.57 -9.74
C SER A 255 -15.18 7.29 -11.03
N LEU A 256 -14.28 6.74 -11.86
CA LEU A 256 -13.99 7.33 -13.18
C LEU A 256 -15.24 7.37 -14.08
N SER A 257 -15.42 8.44 -14.86
CA SER A 257 -16.56 8.56 -15.78
C SER A 257 -16.54 7.46 -16.84
N SER A 258 -17.71 7.11 -17.38
CA SER A 258 -17.81 6.11 -18.46
C SER A 258 -16.98 6.49 -19.69
N ARG A 259 -16.84 7.80 -19.94
CA ARG A 259 -16.03 8.35 -21.02
C ARG A 259 -14.54 8.08 -20.82
N VAL A 260 -14.02 8.39 -19.63
CA VAL A 260 -12.61 8.12 -19.27
C VAL A 260 -12.34 6.62 -19.22
N LEU A 261 -13.24 5.83 -18.62
CA LEU A 261 -13.12 4.37 -18.57
C LEU A 261 -13.10 3.74 -19.96
N SER A 262 -13.92 4.23 -20.89
CA SER A 262 -13.95 3.70 -22.26
C SER A 262 -12.66 4.01 -23.02
N PHE A 263 -12.04 5.17 -22.78
CA PHE A 263 -10.90 5.64 -23.55
C PHE A 263 -9.55 5.22 -22.94
N TYR A 264 -9.36 5.43 -21.64
CA TYR A 264 -8.12 5.16 -20.91
C TYR A 264 -8.16 3.87 -20.10
N GLY A 265 -9.34 3.28 -19.90
CA GLY A 265 -9.53 2.15 -18.98
C GLY A 265 -9.56 2.58 -17.51
N ASP A 266 -9.76 1.61 -16.64
CA ASP A 266 -9.62 1.78 -15.18
C ASP A 266 -8.14 1.76 -14.80
N THR A 267 -7.46 2.88 -15.02
CA THR A 267 -6.01 2.99 -14.97
C THR A 267 -5.55 4.25 -14.23
N PRO A 268 -4.33 4.26 -13.64
CA PRO A 268 -3.74 5.49 -13.12
C PRO A 268 -3.70 6.63 -14.14
N LEU A 269 -3.42 6.31 -15.41
CA LEU A 269 -3.48 7.30 -16.50
C LEU A 269 -4.89 7.88 -16.66
N GLY A 270 -5.93 7.03 -16.65
CA GLY A 270 -7.31 7.49 -16.68
C GLY A 270 -7.66 8.42 -15.51
N MET A 271 -7.19 8.10 -14.30
CA MET A 271 -7.37 8.98 -13.13
C MET A 271 -6.70 10.35 -13.32
N VAL A 272 -5.49 10.37 -13.85
CA VAL A 272 -4.71 11.59 -14.07
C VAL A 272 -5.34 12.45 -15.17
N GLU A 273 -5.67 11.85 -16.30
CA GLU A 273 -6.28 12.54 -17.43
C GLU A 273 -7.67 13.08 -17.08
N SER A 274 -8.46 12.33 -16.30
CA SER A 274 -9.75 12.81 -15.79
C SER A 274 -9.62 14.05 -14.90
N ALA A 275 -8.54 14.18 -14.11
CA ALA A 275 -8.30 15.37 -13.31
C ALA A 275 -7.87 16.55 -14.18
N PHE A 276 -7.02 16.29 -15.19
CA PHE A 276 -6.56 17.34 -16.10
C PHE A 276 -7.68 17.95 -16.92
N GLU A 277 -8.68 17.18 -17.34
CA GLU A 277 -9.85 17.72 -18.05
C GLU A 277 -10.56 18.84 -17.29
N PHE A 278 -10.55 18.80 -15.95
CA PHE A 278 -11.12 19.85 -15.12
C PHE A 278 -10.11 20.96 -14.83
N SER A 279 -8.85 20.65 -14.57
CA SER A 279 -7.85 21.69 -14.30
C SER A 279 -7.53 22.53 -15.52
N ASP A 280 -7.58 21.95 -16.72
CA ASP A 280 -7.36 22.68 -17.97
C ASP A 280 -8.42 23.78 -18.12
N LEU A 281 -9.67 23.53 -17.73
CA LEU A 281 -10.72 24.54 -17.68
C LEU A 281 -10.45 25.62 -16.61
N CYS A 282 -9.93 25.23 -15.45
CA CYS A 282 -9.50 26.20 -14.43
C CYS A 282 -8.41 27.13 -14.98
N VAL A 283 -7.38 26.58 -15.63
CA VAL A 283 -6.27 27.35 -16.22
C VAL A 283 -6.77 28.26 -17.34
N GLN A 284 -7.61 27.75 -18.25
CA GLN A 284 -8.23 28.54 -19.34
C GLN A 284 -9.05 29.73 -18.80
N ASN A 285 -9.64 29.60 -17.61
CA ASN A 285 -10.42 30.65 -16.95
C ASN A 285 -9.60 31.49 -15.95
N ASN A 286 -8.27 31.38 -15.98
CA ASN A 286 -7.35 32.08 -15.07
C ASN A 286 -7.69 31.86 -13.59
N PHE A 287 -7.99 30.61 -13.22
CA PHE A 287 -8.28 30.19 -11.85
C PHE A 287 -7.22 29.18 -11.39
N PHE A 288 -6.47 29.54 -10.34
CA PHE A 288 -5.31 28.78 -9.89
C PHE A 288 -5.40 28.30 -8.43
N ASN A 289 -6.52 28.56 -7.74
CA ASN A 289 -6.76 28.02 -6.39
C ASN A 289 -7.24 26.56 -6.47
N VAL A 290 -6.43 25.72 -7.10
CA VAL A 290 -6.74 24.32 -7.42
C VAL A 290 -5.87 23.39 -6.58
N VAL A 291 -6.46 22.32 -6.05
CA VAL A 291 -5.77 21.25 -5.34
C VAL A 291 -6.17 19.91 -5.97
N PHE A 292 -5.23 19.02 -6.24
CA PHE A 292 -5.53 17.68 -6.73
C PHE A 292 -5.63 16.65 -5.62
N SER A 293 -6.37 15.57 -5.88
CA SER A 293 -6.21 14.30 -5.14
C SER A 293 -6.50 13.12 -6.05
N MET A 294 -5.67 12.07 -5.94
CA MET A 294 -5.81 10.77 -6.59
C MET A 294 -6.06 9.71 -5.52
N LYS A 295 -7.26 9.19 -5.35
CA LYS A 295 -7.54 8.19 -4.29
C LYS A 295 -7.80 6.81 -4.87
N ALA A 296 -7.19 5.80 -4.25
CA ALA A 296 -7.45 4.39 -4.49
C ALA A 296 -7.37 3.62 -3.17
N SER A 297 -8.09 2.52 -3.07
CA SER A 297 -8.03 1.61 -1.92
C SER A 297 -6.82 0.68 -2.00
N ASN A 298 -6.19 0.56 -3.16
CA ASN A 298 -4.88 -0.05 -3.30
C ASN A 298 -3.79 1.03 -3.18
N ALA A 299 -2.95 0.93 -2.14
CA ALA A 299 -1.87 1.87 -1.88
C ALA A 299 -0.89 1.97 -3.07
N TYR A 300 -0.61 0.85 -3.75
CA TYR A 300 0.24 0.85 -4.94
C TYR A 300 -0.36 1.70 -6.06
N ILE A 301 -1.63 1.50 -6.42
CA ILE A 301 -2.32 2.30 -7.45
C ILE A 301 -2.31 3.78 -7.06
N MET A 302 -2.62 4.10 -5.80
CA MET A 302 -2.62 5.48 -5.31
C MET A 302 -1.25 6.14 -5.49
N ILE A 303 -0.19 5.55 -4.94
CA ILE A 303 1.17 6.09 -4.98
C ILE A 303 1.58 6.36 -6.43
N GLN A 304 1.34 5.37 -7.29
CA GLN A 304 1.70 5.48 -8.69
C GLN A 304 0.88 6.53 -9.45
N SER A 305 -0.42 6.70 -9.16
CA SER A 305 -1.24 7.78 -9.73
C SER A 305 -0.74 9.16 -9.35
N TYR A 306 -0.28 9.38 -8.10
CA TYR A 306 0.31 10.67 -7.71
C TYR A 306 1.65 10.91 -8.39
N ARG A 307 2.53 9.90 -8.45
CA ARG A 307 3.83 10.04 -9.14
C ARG A 307 3.62 10.36 -10.61
N LEU A 308 2.68 9.69 -11.27
CA LEU A 308 2.28 9.99 -12.65
C LEU A 308 1.70 11.40 -12.78
N LEU A 309 0.79 11.81 -11.89
CA LEU A 309 0.22 13.16 -11.87
C LEU A 309 1.33 14.22 -11.81
N VAL A 310 2.31 14.06 -10.92
CA VAL A 310 3.43 15.00 -10.78
C VAL A 310 4.28 15.03 -12.05
N ALA A 311 4.64 13.86 -12.58
CA ALA A 311 5.44 13.79 -13.82
C ALA A 311 4.71 14.43 -15.01
N ARG A 312 3.39 14.23 -15.12
CA ARG A 312 2.57 14.86 -16.15
C ARG A 312 2.42 16.36 -15.94
N GLN A 313 2.33 16.85 -14.69
CA GLN A 313 2.34 18.29 -14.43
C GLN A 313 3.66 18.92 -14.88
N TYR A 314 4.81 18.28 -14.62
CA TYR A 314 6.11 18.76 -15.11
C TYR A 314 6.15 18.88 -16.63
N GLU A 315 5.67 17.86 -17.33
CA GLU A 315 5.64 17.83 -18.80
C GLU A 315 4.69 18.89 -19.37
N ARG A 316 3.46 18.95 -18.86
CA ARG A 316 2.40 19.81 -19.42
C ARG A 316 2.54 21.27 -19.08
N MET A 317 2.97 21.57 -17.84
CA MET A 317 2.78 22.90 -17.28
C MET A 317 4.02 23.78 -17.36
N GLY A 318 5.17 23.28 -17.86
CA GLY A 318 6.37 23.97 -18.43
C GLY A 318 7.07 25.07 -17.61
N ASN A 319 6.27 25.89 -16.92
CA ASN A 319 6.55 27.18 -16.30
C ASN A 319 6.54 27.08 -14.75
N GLY A 320 6.66 25.88 -14.18
CA GLY A 320 6.66 25.66 -12.73
C GLY A 320 5.28 25.74 -12.04
N LEU A 321 4.18 25.73 -12.81
CA LEU A 321 2.83 25.67 -12.23
C LEU A 321 2.51 24.23 -11.80
N LEU A 322 2.85 23.87 -10.56
CA LEU A 322 2.47 22.59 -9.95
C LEU A 322 1.36 22.83 -8.93
N PHE A 323 0.18 22.24 -9.12
CA PHE A 323 -0.89 22.39 -8.14
C PHE A 323 -0.64 21.54 -6.88
N PRO A 324 -1.03 22.02 -5.69
CA PRO A 324 -0.93 21.25 -4.45
C PRO A 324 -1.69 19.94 -4.47
N LEU A 325 -1.22 19.00 -3.66
CA LEU A 325 -1.68 17.62 -3.63
C LEU A 325 -2.24 17.27 -2.24
N HIS A 326 -3.51 16.87 -2.21
CA HIS A 326 -4.15 16.29 -1.04
C HIS A 326 -4.04 14.77 -1.07
N LEU A 327 -3.24 14.20 -0.16
CA LEU A 327 -3.03 12.77 -0.06
C LEU A 327 -4.07 12.11 0.86
N GLY A 328 -4.48 10.91 0.49
CA GLY A 328 -5.23 10.03 1.38
C GLY A 328 -5.60 8.74 0.68
N VAL A 329 -5.39 7.62 1.36
CA VAL A 329 -5.91 6.32 0.94
C VAL A 329 -7.43 6.35 1.13
N THR A 330 -8.19 5.90 0.12
CA THR A 330 -9.63 5.67 0.34
C THR A 330 -9.81 4.28 0.91
N GLU A 331 -10.78 4.11 1.79
CA GLU A 331 -11.15 2.80 2.32
C GLU A 331 -9.97 2.07 2.96
N ALA A 332 -9.26 2.78 3.83
CA ALA A 332 -8.07 2.23 4.47
C ALA A 332 -8.43 1.03 5.36
N GLY A 333 -9.61 1.04 5.97
CA GLY A 333 -10.08 -0.01 6.85
C GLY A 333 -10.21 0.46 8.29
N PHE A 334 -10.29 -0.51 9.19
CA PHE A 334 -10.47 -0.31 10.62
C PHE A 334 -9.14 -0.55 11.37
N GLY A 335 -8.91 0.16 12.48
CA GLY A 335 -7.84 -0.16 13.42
C GLY A 335 -6.43 -0.03 12.82
N ASP A 336 -5.52 -0.92 13.25
CA ASP A 336 -4.12 -0.88 12.83
C ASP A 336 -3.93 -1.23 11.35
N ASN A 337 -4.79 -2.08 10.79
CA ASN A 337 -4.80 -2.37 9.35
C ASN A 337 -5.04 -1.08 8.54
N GLY A 338 -6.00 -0.24 8.95
CA GLY A 338 -6.26 1.05 8.32
C GLY A 338 -5.11 2.06 8.47
N ARG A 339 -4.46 2.06 9.65
CA ARG A 339 -3.31 2.92 9.94
C ARG A 339 -2.08 2.53 9.12
N ILE A 340 -1.69 1.24 9.11
CA ILE A 340 -0.56 0.69 8.33
C ILE A 340 -0.73 1.02 6.84
N LYS A 341 -1.89 0.68 6.26
CA LYS A 341 -2.19 0.96 4.85
C LYS A 341 -2.10 2.45 4.51
N SER A 342 -2.53 3.31 5.42
CA SER A 342 -2.44 4.77 5.27
C SER A 342 -1.03 5.30 5.41
N TYR A 343 -0.24 4.80 6.37
CA TYR A 343 1.18 5.14 6.53
C TYR A 343 1.99 4.73 5.29
N LEU A 344 1.71 3.55 4.74
CA LEU A 344 2.32 3.10 3.49
C LEU A 344 1.96 4.02 2.32
N GLY A 345 0.66 4.24 2.09
CA GLY A 345 0.16 5.02 0.96
C GLY A 345 0.58 6.49 0.98
N ILE A 346 0.36 7.16 2.10
CA ILE A 346 0.64 8.60 2.27
C ILE A 346 2.14 8.81 2.52
N GLY A 347 2.73 8.03 3.42
CA GLY A 347 4.12 8.20 3.84
C GLY A 347 5.11 7.98 2.70
N SER A 348 4.88 7.00 1.82
CA SER A 348 5.75 6.79 0.65
C SER A 348 5.82 8.01 -0.28
N LEU A 349 4.70 8.70 -0.48
CA LEU A 349 4.63 9.93 -1.28
C LEU A 349 5.29 11.11 -0.55
N LEU A 350 5.02 11.25 0.75
CA LEU A 350 5.68 12.26 1.57
C LEU A 350 7.19 12.04 1.68
N TYR A 351 7.68 10.79 1.52
CA TYR A 351 9.11 10.51 1.40
C TYR A 351 9.70 11.08 0.11
N ASP A 352 8.94 11.02 -0.99
CA ASP A 352 9.33 11.58 -2.29
C ASP A 352 9.19 13.11 -2.39
N GLY A 353 8.75 13.79 -1.32
CA GLY A 353 8.48 15.23 -1.32
C GLY A 353 7.07 15.63 -1.79
N ILE A 354 6.22 14.65 -2.10
CA ILE A 354 4.90 14.84 -2.69
C ILE A 354 3.86 14.91 -1.57
N GLY A 355 3.13 16.02 -1.44
CA GLY A 355 1.99 16.14 -0.53
C GLY A 355 1.98 17.43 0.30
N ASP A 356 0.87 18.17 0.22
CA ASP A 356 0.69 19.48 0.85
C ASP A 356 -0.43 19.46 1.90
N THR A 357 -1.31 18.47 1.84
CA THR A 357 -2.31 18.19 2.87
C THR A 357 -2.60 16.70 2.89
N ILE A 358 -2.94 16.16 4.06
CA ILE A 358 -3.22 14.73 4.23
C ILE A 358 -4.54 14.49 4.96
N ARG A 359 -5.16 13.35 4.68
CA ARG A 359 -6.22 12.74 5.49
C ARG A 359 -6.03 11.23 5.54
N ILE A 360 -5.98 10.67 6.74
CA ILE A 360 -6.02 9.22 6.99
C ILE A 360 -7.49 8.84 7.15
N SER A 361 -8.06 8.10 6.19
CA SER A 361 -9.51 7.84 6.15
C SER A 361 -9.84 6.52 6.87
N LEU A 362 -10.27 6.59 8.13
CA LEU A 362 -10.56 5.40 8.95
C LEU A 362 -12.07 5.13 9.04
N THR A 363 -12.42 3.87 9.26
CA THR A 363 -13.78 3.46 9.65
C THR A 363 -13.97 3.64 11.17
N GLU A 364 -13.63 4.82 11.67
CA GLU A 364 -13.65 5.21 13.09
C GLU A 364 -14.22 6.64 13.22
N ASP A 365 -14.20 7.23 14.41
CA ASP A 365 -14.61 8.62 14.60
C ASP A 365 -13.63 9.62 13.96
N PRO A 366 -14.10 10.83 13.57
CA PRO A 366 -13.27 11.82 12.87
C PRO A 366 -11.96 12.19 13.57
N TRP A 367 -11.96 12.20 14.91
CA TRP A 367 -10.78 12.54 15.71
C TRP A 367 -9.73 11.43 15.76
N GLU A 368 -10.12 10.17 15.54
CA GLU A 368 -9.18 9.04 15.44
C GLU A 368 -8.31 9.14 14.18
N GLU A 369 -8.73 9.92 13.18
CA GLU A 369 -7.92 10.22 11.98
C GLU A 369 -6.74 11.16 12.27
N LEU A 370 -6.80 11.98 13.34
CA LEU A 370 -5.88 13.09 13.58
C LEU A 370 -4.53 12.65 14.16
N THR A 371 -4.55 11.79 15.17
CA THR A 371 -3.31 11.31 15.82
C THR A 371 -2.40 10.58 14.83
N PRO A 372 -2.87 9.62 14.01
CA PRO A 372 -2.07 9.02 12.95
C PRO A 372 -1.47 10.03 11.98
N CYS A 373 -2.20 11.10 11.60
CA CYS A 373 -1.67 12.14 10.72
C CYS A 373 -0.49 12.88 11.37
N LYS A 374 -0.62 13.24 12.66
CA LYS A 374 0.44 13.90 13.42
C LYS A 374 1.66 13.01 13.60
N THR A 375 1.44 11.74 13.95
CA THR A 375 2.51 10.74 14.11
C THR A 375 3.29 10.57 12.82
N LEU A 376 2.60 10.42 11.68
CA LEU A 376 3.25 10.33 10.38
C LEU A 376 4.06 11.58 10.05
N ILE A 377 3.49 12.79 10.19
CA ILE A 377 4.22 14.04 9.92
C ILE A 377 5.45 14.21 10.83
N LYS A 378 5.31 13.89 12.12
CA LYS A 378 6.41 13.91 13.09
C LYS A 378 7.50 12.91 12.71
N ASN A 379 7.12 11.70 12.31
CA ASN A 379 8.03 10.64 11.90
C ASN A 379 8.91 11.06 10.72
N LEU A 380 8.32 11.73 9.72
CA LEU A 380 9.04 12.21 8.54
C LEU A 380 10.16 13.21 8.87
N LYS A 381 10.13 13.88 10.03
CA LYS A 381 11.25 14.72 10.47
C LYS A 381 12.47 13.90 10.90
N LYS A 382 12.28 12.66 11.36
CA LYS A 382 13.35 11.75 11.80
C LYS A 382 14.21 11.20 10.66
N ARG A 383 13.75 11.33 9.40
CA ARG A 383 14.45 10.83 8.21
C ARG A 383 15.85 11.40 8.10
N VAL A 384 16.76 10.57 7.61
CA VAL A 384 18.16 10.94 7.36
C VAL A 384 18.36 11.14 5.86
N PHE A 385 19.04 12.23 5.49
CA PHE A 385 19.31 12.62 4.12
C PHE A 385 20.77 13.07 3.97
N TYR A 386 21.32 12.93 2.76
CA TYR A 386 22.70 13.28 2.43
C TYR A 386 22.71 14.55 1.57
N ASP A 387 23.50 15.56 1.94
CA ASP A 387 23.63 16.82 1.20
C ASP A 387 25.08 17.11 0.80
N ASP A 388 25.26 17.71 -0.37
CA ASP A 388 26.58 17.91 -0.98
C ASP A 388 27.40 19.03 -0.29
N HIS A 389 26.77 19.86 0.56
CA HIS A 389 27.36 21.09 1.09
C HIS A 389 27.39 21.25 2.63
N ASN A 390 27.00 20.25 3.43
CA ASN A 390 26.90 20.39 4.90
C ASN A 390 26.02 21.58 5.39
N GLU A 391 25.24 22.25 4.53
CA GLU A 391 24.40 23.40 4.87
C GLU A 391 23.02 23.00 5.47
N GLY A 392 22.90 21.79 6.01
CA GLY A 392 21.64 21.22 6.46
C GLY A 392 21.38 21.30 7.96
N GLY A 393 21.64 22.44 8.60
CA GLY A 393 21.45 22.64 10.03
C GLY A 393 20.00 22.93 10.42
N GLU A 394 19.45 22.09 11.29
CA GLU A 394 18.39 22.32 12.31
C GLU A 394 17.02 22.94 11.94
N GLU A 395 16.88 23.88 11.00
CA GLU A 395 15.63 24.62 10.76
C GLU A 395 14.46 23.75 10.23
N ASP A 396 14.77 22.62 9.58
CA ASP A 396 13.77 21.67 9.04
C ASP A 396 13.47 20.47 9.97
N GLY A 397 14.11 20.38 11.15
CA GLY A 397 13.93 19.27 12.10
C GLY A 397 14.57 17.94 11.66
N ARG A 398 15.71 18.00 10.96
CA ARG A 398 16.47 16.85 10.43
C ARG A 398 17.22 16.10 11.54
N VAL A 399 17.50 14.81 11.33
CA VAL A 399 18.45 14.04 12.15
C VAL A 399 19.75 13.88 11.36
N SER A 400 20.87 14.31 11.95
CA SER A 400 22.20 14.10 11.35
C SER A 400 22.50 12.60 11.24
N PRO A 401 23.21 12.15 10.19
CA PRO A 401 23.68 10.77 10.11
C PRO A 401 24.47 10.39 11.38
N PRO A 402 24.33 9.15 11.90
CA PRO A 402 25.11 8.71 13.06
C PRO A 402 26.61 8.73 12.76
N GLY A 403 27.41 9.32 13.67
CA GLY A 403 28.88 9.37 13.59
C GLY A 403 29.40 10.69 13.02
N GLY A 404 29.70 11.66 13.91
CA GLY A 404 30.17 13.03 13.61
C GLY A 404 31.56 13.14 12.96
N SER A 405 31.94 12.21 12.09
CA SER A 405 33.08 12.40 11.19
C SER A 405 32.60 13.09 9.92
N THR A 406 33.13 14.27 9.67
CA THR A 406 32.98 15.12 8.47
C THR A 406 33.54 14.48 7.18
N SER A 407 33.82 13.18 7.17
CA SER A 407 34.07 12.41 5.96
C SER A 407 32.77 12.02 5.26
N SER A 408 32.32 12.97 4.46
CA SER A 408 31.32 12.93 3.40
C SER A 408 31.41 11.72 2.45
N LYS A 409 30.97 10.52 2.85
CA LYS A 409 30.51 9.56 1.82
C LYS A 409 29.08 9.89 1.45
N LEU A 410 28.93 10.98 0.72
CA LEU A 410 27.76 11.25 -0.09
C LEU A 410 27.43 9.99 -0.88
N LEU A 411 26.18 9.54 -0.75
CA LEU A 411 25.66 8.51 -1.61
C LEU A 411 25.70 9.02 -3.05
N SER A 412 26.57 8.42 -3.87
CA SER A 412 26.64 8.68 -5.31
C SER A 412 25.45 7.99 -5.99
N PHE A 413 24.64 8.77 -6.69
CA PHE A 413 23.54 8.28 -7.53
C PHE A 413 23.87 8.59 -8.99
N GLU A 414 23.42 7.75 -9.92
CA GLU A 414 23.52 8.06 -11.36
C GLU A 414 22.61 9.24 -11.74
N GLU A 415 21.42 9.31 -11.13
CA GLU A 415 20.45 10.38 -11.33
C GLU A 415 20.11 11.05 -9.97
N HIS A 416 20.10 12.38 -9.95
CA HIS A 416 19.74 13.12 -8.74
C HIS A 416 18.23 13.12 -8.44
N PHE A 417 17.40 12.60 -9.34
CA PHE A 417 15.96 12.42 -9.18
C PHE A 417 15.57 10.99 -9.56
N ARG A 418 14.35 10.56 -9.22
CA ARG A 418 13.86 9.24 -9.63
C ARG A 418 13.15 9.31 -10.97
N ASN A 419 13.64 8.51 -11.91
CA ASN A 419 12.98 8.31 -13.18
C ASN A 419 11.74 7.40 -13.03
N PHE A 420 10.57 7.98 -13.27
CA PHE A 420 9.27 7.31 -13.22
C PHE A 420 9.26 6.01 -14.04
N ASN A 421 9.90 6.02 -15.22
CA ASN A 421 9.86 4.91 -16.17
C ASN A 421 10.90 3.81 -15.89
N LYS A 422 11.85 4.03 -14.98
CA LYS A 422 12.87 3.02 -14.60
C LYS A 422 12.49 2.20 -13.37
N MET A 423 11.29 2.40 -12.82
CA MET A 423 10.82 1.62 -11.67
C MET A 423 10.42 0.20 -12.11
N ALA A 424 11.23 -0.80 -11.74
CA ALA A 424 10.98 -2.19 -12.12
C ALA A 424 11.47 -3.16 -11.04
N LYS A 425 10.80 -4.30 -10.93
CA LYS A 425 11.27 -5.39 -10.08
C LYS A 425 12.48 -6.04 -10.75
N ARG A 426 13.57 -6.23 -9.99
CA ARG A 426 14.74 -6.97 -10.49
C ARG A 426 14.37 -8.43 -10.76
N ASN A 427 14.87 -8.97 -11.88
CA ASN A 427 14.77 -10.40 -12.16
C ASN A 427 15.88 -11.13 -11.42
N VAL A 428 15.56 -11.67 -10.25
CA VAL A 428 16.49 -12.36 -9.36
C VAL A 428 16.14 -13.83 -9.25
N GLU A 429 17.15 -14.68 -9.16
CA GLU A 429 16.96 -16.13 -9.01
C GLU A 429 16.93 -16.49 -7.51
N LYS A 430 15.75 -16.89 -7.01
CA LYS A 430 15.59 -17.38 -5.63
C LYS A 430 16.06 -18.84 -5.57
N ARG A 431 17.31 -19.05 -5.17
CA ARG A 431 17.96 -20.37 -5.16
C ARG A 431 17.57 -21.19 -3.92
N GLU A 432 17.58 -22.52 -4.10
CA GLU A 432 17.56 -23.53 -3.04
C GLU A 432 16.35 -23.56 -2.08
N GLY A 433 15.24 -22.92 -2.43
CA GLY A 433 14.03 -22.89 -1.59
C GLY A 433 14.23 -22.17 -0.25
N VAL A 434 15.24 -21.30 -0.17
CA VAL A 434 15.56 -20.52 1.03
C VAL A 434 14.58 -19.37 1.21
N LEU A 435 14.39 -18.59 0.14
CA LEU A 435 13.45 -17.48 0.13
C LEU A 435 12.08 -17.96 -0.34
N HIS A 436 11.03 -17.39 0.26
CA HIS A 436 9.66 -17.64 -0.18
C HIS A 436 9.45 -17.09 -1.60
N GLU A 437 8.70 -17.82 -2.44
CA GLU A 437 8.48 -17.47 -3.86
C GLU A 437 7.93 -16.05 -4.06
N GLU A 438 6.92 -15.68 -3.26
CA GLU A 438 6.35 -14.32 -3.24
C GLU A 438 7.28 -13.32 -2.52
N CYS A 439 7.30 -13.36 -1.18
CA CYS A 439 8.15 -12.51 -0.34
C CYS A 439 8.43 -13.20 1.00
N THR A 440 9.70 -13.16 1.44
CA THR A 440 10.18 -13.87 2.63
C THR A 440 9.88 -13.10 3.91
N ILE A 441 9.46 -13.79 4.97
CA ILE A 441 9.31 -13.25 6.32
C ILE A 441 10.41 -13.81 7.20
N GLY A 442 11.15 -12.93 7.87
CA GLY A 442 12.07 -13.34 8.92
C GLY A 442 11.79 -12.67 10.26
N ASN A 443 12.18 -13.35 11.34
CA ASN A 443 12.05 -12.88 12.71
C ASN A 443 13.38 -13.03 13.46
N VAL A 444 13.76 -12.00 14.21
CA VAL A 444 14.89 -12.10 15.15
C VAL A 444 14.37 -12.70 16.44
N VAL A 445 15.06 -13.71 16.96
CA VAL A 445 14.72 -14.35 18.25
C VAL A 445 15.89 -14.27 19.21
N THR A 446 15.56 -14.18 20.49
CA THR A 446 16.51 -14.23 21.61
C THR A 446 16.55 -15.63 22.20
N GLU A 447 17.61 -15.94 22.96
CA GLU A 447 17.69 -17.21 23.68
C GLU A 447 16.49 -17.43 24.61
N LYS A 448 16.11 -16.41 25.39
CA LYS A 448 14.95 -16.47 26.30
C LYS A 448 13.65 -16.83 25.57
N GLU A 449 13.45 -16.33 24.35
CA GLU A 449 12.29 -16.66 23.53
C GLU A 449 12.37 -18.09 22.97
N LEU A 450 13.57 -18.60 22.67
CA LEU A 450 13.77 -19.99 22.25
C LEU A 450 13.50 -21.00 23.38
N GLU A 451 13.81 -20.65 24.63
CA GLU A 451 13.57 -21.53 25.78
C GLU A 451 12.07 -21.85 26.00
N ASP A 452 11.17 -20.96 25.57
CA ASP A 452 9.72 -21.20 25.54
C ASP A 452 9.28 -21.68 24.15
N SER A 453 9.50 -22.97 23.89
CA SER A 453 9.22 -23.58 22.59
C SER A 453 7.76 -23.46 22.15
N LEU A 454 6.80 -23.57 23.07
CA LEU A 454 5.38 -23.53 22.70
C LEU A 454 4.98 -22.12 22.26
N GLN A 455 5.40 -21.10 23.01
CA GLN A 455 5.10 -19.72 22.69
C GLN A 455 5.78 -19.29 21.39
N ILE A 456 7.06 -19.66 21.17
CA ILE A 456 7.79 -19.24 19.96
C ILE A 456 7.21 -19.86 18.68
N PHE A 457 6.73 -21.11 18.72
CA PHE A 457 6.09 -21.71 17.54
C PHE A 457 4.81 -20.98 17.15
N LYS A 458 4.02 -20.56 18.16
CA LYS A 458 2.81 -19.74 17.94
C LYS A 458 3.17 -18.36 17.38
N ASP A 459 4.15 -17.69 17.96
CA ASP A 459 4.56 -16.33 17.57
C ASP A 459 5.17 -16.27 16.16
N LEU A 460 5.79 -17.37 15.72
CA LEU A 460 6.30 -17.55 14.36
C LEU A 460 5.23 -18.01 13.35
N ASN A 461 3.97 -18.15 13.79
CA ASN A 461 2.82 -18.61 13.02
C ASN A 461 3.03 -20.00 12.39
N LEU A 462 3.66 -20.94 13.10
CA LEU A 462 3.77 -22.33 12.65
C LEU A 462 2.46 -23.08 12.90
N GLU A 463 2.19 -24.07 12.06
CA GLU A 463 1.00 -24.91 12.13
C GLU A 463 1.39 -26.34 12.54
N LEU A 464 0.42 -27.10 13.03
CA LEU A 464 0.56 -28.54 13.22
C LEU A 464 -0.07 -29.28 12.03
N ASP A 465 0.58 -30.34 11.57
CA ASP A 465 0.00 -31.28 10.61
C ASP A 465 -0.98 -32.25 11.30
N GLN A 466 -1.56 -33.16 10.52
CA GLN A 466 -2.54 -34.15 11.02
C GLN A 466 -1.94 -35.12 12.06
N ASN A 467 -0.61 -35.24 12.09
CA ASN A 467 0.13 -36.10 13.00
C ASN A 467 0.68 -35.32 14.22
N GLY A 468 0.39 -34.03 14.33
CA GLY A 468 0.91 -33.16 15.39
C GLY A 468 2.34 -32.67 15.18
N ASN A 469 2.93 -32.86 14.00
CA ASN A 469 4.26 -32.33 13.68
C ASN A 469 4.18 -30.86 13.25
N LEU A 470 5.22 -30.09 13.58
CA LEU A 470 5.35 -28.70 13.14
C LEU A 470 5.55 -28.61 11.63
N LYS A 471 4.85 -27.67 11.00
CA LYS A 471 5.01 -27.34 9.59
C LYS A 471 4.83 -25.84 9.36
N LYS A 472 5.35 -25.37 8.23
CA LYS A 472 5.02 -24.04 7.72
C LYS A 472 3.63 -24.00 7.09
N GLY A 473 2.89 -22.97 7.46
CA GLY A 473 1.63 -22.51 6.89
C GLY A 473 1.78 -21.25 6.04
N ALA A 474 0.66 -20.65 5.65
CA ALA A 474 0.65 -19.49 4.76
C ALA A 474 1.24 -18.22 5.39
N LYS A 475 1.15 -18.09 6.72
CA LYS A 475 1.58 -16.93 7.51
C LYS A 475 2.90 -17.17 8.24
N SER A 476 3.47 -18.37 8.13
CA SER A 476 4.65 -18.76 8.89
C SER A 476 5.87 -17.95 8.51
N THR A 477 6.73 -17.76 9.51
CA THR A 477 8.10 -17.27 9.34
C THR A 477 8.89 -18.25 8.46
N ASP A 478 9.66 -17.71 7.53
CA ASP A 478 10.54 -18.47 6.65
C ASP A 478 11.97 -18.57 7.22
N ILE A 479 12.44 -17.51 7.89
CA ILE A 479 13.80 -17.38 8.44
C ILE A 479 13.76 -16.92 9.90
N VAL A 480 14.51 -17.57 10.78
CA VAL A 480 14.76 -17.09 12.14
C VAL A 480 16.20 -16.64 12.27
N VAL A 481 16.41 -15.40 12.74
CA VAL A 481 17.74 -14.83 12.95
C VAL A 481 18.17 -15.07 14.39
N VAL A 482 19.29 -15.77 14.54
CA VAL A 482 19.96 -16.06 15.81
C VAL A 482 21.40 -15.57 15.66
N PRO A 483 21.72 -14.31 16.03
CA PRO A 483 23.00 -13.71 15.67
C PRO A 483 24.21 -14.52 16.12
N LYS A 484 24.14 -15.17 17.28
CA LYS A 484 25.21 -15.99 17.85
C LYS A 484 24.65 -17.37 18.23
N LEU A 485 25.28 -18.43 17.72
CA LEU A 485 24.89 -19.81 18.05
C LEU A 485 25.65 -20.33 19.27
N GLY A 486 26.91 -19.92 19.42
CA GLY A 486 27.73 -20.26 20.58
C GLY A 486 27.12 -19.78 21.90
N GLY A 487 26.97 -20.72 22.84
CA GLY A 487 26.48 -20.45 24.20
C GLY A 487 24.99 -20.74 24.42
N LEU A 488 24.24 -21.14 23.39
CA LEU A 488 22.82 -21.49 23.54
C LEU A 488 22.61 -22.72 24.44
N SER A 489 21.57 -22.64 25.28
CA SER A 489 21.13 -23.76 26.13
C SER A 489 20.65 -24.98 25.33
N GLY A 490 20.71 -26.17 25.94
CA GLY A 490 20.25 -27.41 25.29
C GLY A 490 18.76 -27.37 24.90
N ARG A 491 17.94 -26.63 25.65
CA ARG A 491 16.54 -26.39 25.29
C ARG A 491 16.42 -25.56 24.02
N SER A 492 17.15 -24.45 23.93
CA SER A 492 17.19 -23.60 22.73
C SER A 492 17.63 -24.38 21.50
N TRP A 493 18.65 -25.23 21.61
CA TRP A 493 19.06 -26.13 20.52
C TRP A 493 17.97 -27.10 20.08
N ALA A 494 17.24 -27.71 21.02
CA ALA A 494 16.11 -28.58 20.71
C ALA A 494 15.00 -27.83 19.96
N THR A 495 14.71 -26.58 20.36
CA THR A 495 13.76 -25.70 19.68
C THR A 495 14.20 -25.38 18.26
N LEU A 496 15.48 -25.01 18.06
CA LEU A 496 16.04 -24.77 16.73
C LEU A 496 15.99 -26.02 15.84
N GLY A 497 16.20 -27.21 16.41
CA GLY A 497 16.04 -28.49 15.70
C GLY A 497 14.64 -28.66 15.15
N ARG A 498 13.61 -28.44 15.98
CA ARG A 498 12.20 -28.53 15.55
C ARG A 498 11.82 -27.48 14.51
N LEU A 499 12.36 -26.27 14.61
CA LEU A 499 12.18 -25.22 13.59
C LEU A 499 12.79 -25.65 12.25
N ALA A 500 14.02 -26.17 12.27
CA ALA A 500 14.71 -26.64 11.08
C ALA A 500 13.97 -27.83 10.41
N GLU A 501 13.48 -28.78 11.20
CA GLU A 501 12.65 -29.89 10.73
C GLU A 501 11.34 -29.42 10.07
N ALA A 502 10.72 -28.36 10.61
CA ALA A 502 9.56 -27.71 10.00
C ALA A 502 9.88 -26.93 8.71
N GLY A 503 11.16 -26.84 8.33
CA GLY A 503 11.64 -26.13 7.14
C GLY A 503 11.82 -24.63 7.34
N VAL A 504 11.97 -24.17 8.58
CA VAL A 504 12.40 -22.80 8.90
C VAL A 504 13.92 -22.74 8.78
N HIS A 505 14.43 -21.72 8.11
CA HIS A 505 15.87 -21.52 7.95
C HIS A 505 16.43 -20.70 9.11
N LEU A 506 17.69 -20.94 9.46
CA LEU A 506 18.37 -20.25 10.55
C LEU A 506 19.42 -19.30 9.96
N LEU A 507 19.45 -18.06 10.41
CA LEU A 507 20.39 -17.05 9.95
C LEU A 507 21.28 -16.60 11.12
N ALA A 508 22.57 -16.92 11.04
CA ALA A 508 23.57 -16.65 12.08
C ALA A 508 24.75 -15.84 11.53
N GLU A 509 25.40 -15.05 12.38
CA GLU A 509 26.62 -14.35 11.97
C GLU A 509 27.74 -15.35 11.73
N TYR A 510 28.56 -15.11 10.71
CA TYR A 510 29.69 -15.98 10.43
C TYR A 510 30.75 -15.88 11.53
N ASP A 511 31.00 -17.00 12.21
CA ASP A 511 32.08 -17.20 13.16
C ASP A 511 32.73 -18.58 12.90
N GLU A 512 34.06 -18.65 12.82
CA GLU A 512 34.77 -19.90 12.53
C GLU A 512 34.52 -20.98 13.60
N GLY A 513 34.32 -20.58 14.86
CA GLY A 513 34.00 -21.47 15.97
C GLY A 513 32.59 -22.04 15.86
N ASP A 514 31.60 -21.22 15.55
CA ASP A 514 30.21 -21.67 15.33
C ASP A 514 30.13 -22.62 14.11
N VAL A 515 30.89 -22.33 13.04
CA VAL A 515 31.00 -23.23 11.86
C VAL A 515 31.63 -24.57 12.25
N ALA A 516 32.71 -24.56 13.03
CA ALA A 516 33.37 -25.77 13.50
C ALA A 516 32.47 -26.60 14.45
N MET A 517 31.74 -25.95 15.36
CA MET A 517 30.81 -26.61 16.27
C MET A 517 29.68 -27.33 15.53
N LEU A 518 29.11 -26.72 14.48
CA LEU A 518 28.10 -27.38 13.65
C LEU A 518 28.68 -28.56 12.85
N SER A 519 30.00 -28.58 12.63
CA SER A 519 30.68 -29.66 11.90
C SER A 519 31.01 -30.89 12.73
N SER A 520 31.23 -30.71 14.03
CA SER A 520 31.72 -31.78 14.92
C SER A 520 30.65 -32.72 15.46
N THR A 521 29.37 -32.40 15.29
CA THR A 521 28.30 -32.97 16.13
C THR A 521 27.26 -33.73 15.32
N THR A 522 27.33 -35.07 15.32
CA THR A 522 26.56 -35.95 14.41
C THR A 522 25.25 -36.53 14.96
N LYS A 523 24.77 -36.13 16.16
CA LYS A 523 23.48 -36.61 16.67
C LYS A 523 22.67 -35.47 17.27
N GLY A 524 21.66 -35.00 16.53
CA GLY A 524 20.68 -33.98 16.95
C GLY A 524 20.78 -32.61 16.27
N MET A 525 21.94 -32.25 15.72
CA MET A 525 22.17 -30.94 15.06
C MET A 525 22.14 -30.99 13.53
N ASP A 526 21.98 -32.17 12.92
CA ASP A 526 22.02 -32.34 11.46
C ASP A 526 20.94 -31.52 10.70
N PRO A 527 19.67 -31.47 11.15
CA PRO A 527 18.69 -30.55 10.56
C PRO A 527 19.07 -29.08 10.73
N VAL A 528 19.61 -28.72 11.90
CA VAL A 528 20.03 -27.35 12.23
C VAL A 528 21.17 -26.92 11.31
N ALA A 529 22.21 -27.73 11.17
CA ALA A 529 23.34 -27.45 10.27
C ALA A 529 22.86 -27.30 8.81
N ARG A 530 22.00 -28.20 8.33
CA ARG A 530 21.44 -28.19 6.96
C ARG A 530 20.56 -27.00 6.63
N ASN A 531 19.98 -26.37 7.65
CA ASN A 531 19.12 -25.20 7.49
C ASN A 531 19.79 -23.90 7.93
N THR A 532 21.07 -23.94 8.34
CA THR A 532 21.79 -22.74 8.78
C THR A 532 22.44 -22.03 7.60
N LEU A 533 22.20 -20.72 7.52
CA LEU A 533 22.85 -19.76 6.65
C LEU A 533 23.73 -18.84 7.49
N PHE A 534 24.97 -18.63 7.04
CA PHE A 534 25.87 -17.68 7.67
C PHE A 534 25.87 -16.35 6.93
N TYR A 535 25.79 -15.23 7.66
CA TYR A 535 25.96 -13.90 7.08
C TYR A 535 27.24 -13.23 7.55
N ALA A 536 27.89 -12.49 6.64
CA ALA A 536 29.01 -11.62 6.95
C ALA A 536 28.92 -10.34 6.11
N ASN A 537 29.43 -9.23 6.64
CA ASN A 537 29.52 -8.00 5.86
C ASN A 537 30.62 -8.09 4.78
N LEU A 538 30.61 -7.20 3.80
CA LEU A 538 31.54 -7.27 2.67
C LEU A 538 33.01 -7.13 3.07
N ASN A 539 33.33 -6.33 4.09
CA ASN A 539 34.71 -6.17 4.56
C ASN A 539 35.21 -7.48 5.19
N HIS A 540 34.41 -8.08 6.07
CA HIS A 540 34.72 -9.39 6.66
C HIS A 540 34.84 -10.46 5.56
N MET A 541 33.92 -10.46 4.58
CA MET A 541 33.99 -11.40 3.46
C MET A 541 35.27 -11.23 2.63
N GLN A 542 35.70 -10.00 2.37
CA GLN A 542 36.97 -9.73 1.69
C GLN A 542 38.17 -10.29 2.47
N THR A 543 38.21 -10.09 3.79
CA THR A 543 39.26 -10.65 4.65
C THR A 543 39.25 -12.19 4.63
N LEU A 544 38.08 -12.82 4.69
CA LEU A 544 37.95 -14.28 4.60
C LEU A 544 38.46 -14.83 3.27
N LEU A 545 38.06 -14.21 2.15
CA LEU A 545 38.51 -14.61 0.82
C LEU A 545 40.03 -14.44 0.68
N GLN A 546 40.62 -13.39 1.23
CA GLN A 546 42.08 -13.22 1.24
C GLN A 546 42.78 -14.31 2.06
N LYS A 547 42.29 -14.61 3.27
CA LYS A 547 42.86 -15.63 4.17
C LYS A 547 42.79 -17.05 3.58
N HIS A 548 41.72 -17.36 2.84
CA HIS A 548 41.44 -18.72 2.36
C HIS A 548 41.56 -18.89 0.83
N GLY A 549 42.43 -18.11 0.18
CA GLY A 549 42.75 -18.30 -1.24
C GLY A 549 41.57 -18.06 -2.21
N GLY A 550 40.61 -17.26 -1.80
CA GLY A 550 39.37 -16.95 -2.50
C GLY A 550 38.26 -17.96 -2.27
N ARG A 551 38.33 -18.81 -1.23
CA ARG A 551 37.26 -19.71 -0.81
C ARG A 551 36.63 -19.24 0.50
N ILE A 552 35.35 -19.54 0.70
CA ILE A 552 34.64 -19.26 1.95
C ILE A 552 34.62 -20.56 2.77
N PRO A 553 35.19 -20.60 3.98
CA PRO A 553 35.19 -21.79 4.82
C PRO A 553 33.80 -22.00 5.43
N LEU A 554 32.94 -22.74 4.74
CA LEU A 554 31.62 -23.14 5.24
C LEU A 554 31.63 -24.62 5.57
N HIS A 555 30.82 -25.01 6.55
CA HIS A 555 30.56 -26.42 6.81
C HIS A 555 29.92 -27.08 5.58
N SER A 556 30.30 -28.31 5.25
CA SER A 556 29.78 -29.02 4.07
C SER A 556 28.28 -29.26 4.10
N ALA A 557 27.69 -29.34 5.29
CA ALA A 557 26.24 -29.43 5.45
C ALA A 557 25.55 -28.07 5.60
N ALA A 558 26.28 -26.95 5.73
CA ALA A 558 25.63 -25.65 5.84
C ALA A 558 24.83 -25.33 4.57
N LYS A 559 23.70 -24.65 4.73
CA LYS A 559 22.82 -24.32 3.60
C LYS A 559 23.50 -23.35 2.63
N GLY A 560 24.30 -22.42 3.15
CA GLY A 560 25.05 -21.48 2.34
C GLY A 560 25.34 -20.20 3.12
N TYR A 561 25.54 -19.11 2.37
CA TYR A 561 25.90 -17.83 2.96
C TYR A 561 25.15 -16.64 2.33
N VAL A 562 25.14 -15.56 3.08
CA VAL A 562 24.42 -14.31 2.83
C VAL A 562 25.39 -13.15 3.01
N LEU A 563 25.26 -12.08 2.21
CA LEU A 563 26.09 -10.88 2.37
C LEU A 563 25.31 -9.79 3.08
N LEU A 564 25.82 -9.33 4.22
CA LEU A 564 25.28 -8.19 4.95
C LEU A 564 25.77 -6.88 4.32
N VAL A 565 24.83 -6.00 4.02
CA VAL A 565 25.07 -4.68 3.42
C VAL A 565 24.21 -3.63 4.11
N ASN A 566 24.70 -2.40 4.24
CA ASN A 566 23.98 -1.27 4.82
C ASN A 566 23.52 -0.23 3.78
N GLY A 567 23.93 -0.39 2.52
CA GLY A 567 23.61 0.47 1.38
C GLY A 567 24.62 1.59 1.15
N LYS A 568 25.65 1.72 1.98
CA LYS A 568 26.75 2.70 1.87
C LYS A 568 28.03 2.10 1.29
N GLU A 569 27.96 0.86 0.79
CA GLU A 569 29.08 0.14 0.23
C GLU A 569 29.72 0.91 -0.93
N ASP A 570 31.04 0.82 -1.03
CA ASP A 570 31.75 1.30 -2.20
C ASP A 570 31.50 0.37 -3.40
N THR A 571 31.20 0.92 -4.58
CA THR A 571 30.92 0.13 -5.78
C THR A 571 32.10 -0.77 -6.15
N HIS A 572 33.33 -0.31 -5.98
CA HIS A 572 34.52 -1.13 -6.26
C HIS A 572 34.68 -2.25 -5.24
N LEU A 573 34.35 -2.04 -3.97
CA LEU A 573 34.35 -3.13 -2.98
C LEU A 573 33.36 -4.23 -3.36
N VAL A 574 32.14 -3.87 -3.76
CA VAL A 574 31.13 -4.85 -4.21
C VAL A 574 31.64 -5.64 -5.41
N GLU A 575 32.17 -4.94 -6.42
CA GLU A 575 32.74 -5.55 -7.62
C GLU A 575 33.92 -6.49 -7.29
N GLN A 576 34.86 -6.05 -6.44
CA GLN A 576 36.03 -6.82 -6.03
C GLN A 576 35.62 -8.13 -5.33
N VAL A 577 34.71 -8.08 -4.37
CA VAL A 577 34.24 -9.27 -3.63
C VAL A 577 33.60 -10.27 -4.61
N PHE A 578 32.73 -9.82 -5.51
CA PHE A 578 32.09 -10.70 -6.51
C PHE A 578 33.09 -11.29 -7.51
N ASN A 579 34.10 -10.51 -7.93
CA ASN A 579 35.16 -11.01 -8.81
C ASN A 579 36.04 -12.06 -8.13
N GLN A 580 36.38 -11.89 -6.85
CA GLN A 580 37.16 -12.86 -6.08
C GLN A 580 36.41 -14.19 -5.86
N MET A 581 35.09 -14.12 -5.67
CA MET A 581 34.25 -15.33 -5.48
C MET A 581 34.04 -16.12 -6.78
N LYS A 582 34.14 -15.45 -7.95
CA LYS A 582 33.79 -16.00 -9.25
C LYS A 582 34.57 -17.28 -9.56
N GLY A 583 33.85 -18.38 -9.80
CA GLY A 583 34.43 -19.68 -10.14
C GLY A 583 35.03 -20.45 -8.95
N LYS A 584 35.05 -19.87 -7.75
CA LYS A 584 35.59 -20.51 -6.53
C LYS A 584 34.53 -20.82 -5.48
N ASN A 585 33.43 -20.06 -5.46
CA ASN A 585 32.33 -20.23 -4.50
C ASN A 585 30.98 -20.18 -5.23
N PRO A 586 29.92 -20.81 -4.69
CA PRO A 586 28.55 -20.51 -5.11
C PRO A 586 28.25 -19.02 -4.85
N LEU A 587 27.30 -18.43 -5.57
CA LEU A 587 26.85 -17.06 -5.28
C LEU A 587 26.16 -17.00 -3.91
N PRO A 588 26.18 -15.84 -3.22
CA PRO A 588 25.40 -15.66 -2.01
C PRO A 588 23.91 -15.88 -2.30
N LEU A 589 23.20 -16.46 -1.33
CA LEU A 589 21.78 -16.80 -1.47
C LEU A 589 20.90 -15.54 -1.53
N PHE A 590 21.28 -14.50 -0.80
CA PHE A 590 20.70 -13.16 -0.87
C PHE A 590 21.62 -12.12 -0.22
N PHE A 591 21.32 -10.83 -0.40
CA PHE A 591 21.84 -9.77 0.45
C PHE A 591 20.91 -9.51 1.63
N LEU A 592 21.45 -9.44 2.84
CA LEU A 592 20.74 -8.94 4.01
C LEU A 592 20.99 -7.43 4.10
N LEU A 593 19.99 -6.61 3.73
CA LEU A 593 20.12 -5.15 3.71
C LEU A 593 19.71 -4.57 5.07
N LYS A 594 20.69 -4.21 5.89
CA LYS A 594 20.53 -3.64 7.23
C LYS A 594 21.20 -2.28 7.30
N SER A 595 20.42 -1.20 7.13
CA SER A 595 20.95 0.17 7.26
C SER A 595 21.32 0.49 8.71
N ASP A 596 22.23 1.46 8.90
CA ASP A 596 22.71 1.83 10.24
C ASP A 596 21.56 2.44 11.07
N SER A 597 20.65 3.13 10.39
CA SER A 597 19.39 3.62 10.94
C SER A 597 18.22 3.25 10.02
N ILE A 598 17.05 2.96 10.61
CA ILE A 598 15.83 2.73 9.82
C ILE A 598 15.42 3.98 9.02
N TYR A 599 15.77 5.16 9.52
CA TYR A 599 15.41 6.46 8.95
C TYR A 599 16.14 6.82 7.64
N GLU A 600 17.22 6.11 7.29
CA GLU A 600 17.90 6.21 5.99
C GLU A 600 17.59 5.04 5.04
N HIS A 601 16.84 4.04 5.51
CA HIS A 601 16.74 2.74 4.84
C HIS A 601 16.23 2.83 3.39
N VAL A 602 15.29 3.73 3.12
CA VAL A 602 14.76 3.95 1.76
C VAL A 602 15.84 4.46 0.81
N ILE A 603 16.67 5.42 1.24
CA ILE A 603 17.73 6.00 0.39
C ILE A 603 18.86 5.00 0.21
N ALA A 604 19.27 4.34 1.29
CA ALA A 604 20.28 3.28 1.26
C ALA A 604 19.88 2.15 0.30
N THR A 605 18.61 1.72 0.35
CA THR A 605 18.05 0.74 -0.59
C THR A 605 18.10 1.23 -2.02
N ARG A 606 17.64 2.46 -2.29
CA ARG A 606 17.63 3.04 -3.65
C ARG A 606 19.02 3.05 -4.25
N ARG A 607 20.02 3.53 -3.51
CA ARG A 607 21.42 3.55 -3.96
C ARG A 607 21.97 2.15 -4.17
N PHE A 608 21.79 1.25 -3.20
CA PHE A 608 22.29 -0.11 -3.31
C PHE A 608 21.69 -0.83 -4.53
N ASN A 609 20.40 -0.57 -4.82
CA ASN A 609 19.73 -1.07 -6.01
C ASN A 609 20.35 -0.52 -7.32
N GLU A 610 20.85 0.71 -7.36
CA GLU A 610 21.63 1.23 -8.50
C GLU A 610 22.97 0.50 -8.67
N ILE A 611 23.72 0.28 -7.57
CA ILE A 611 25.02 -0.42 -7.59
C ILE A 611 24.88 -1.84 -8.14
N VAL A 612 23.95 -2.63 -7.61
CA VAL A 612 23.76 -4.01 -8.08
C VAL A 612 23.25 -4.07 -9.52
N ASN A 613 22.48 -3.07 -9.98
CA ASN A 613 22.05 -2.99 -11.37
C ASN A 613 23.20 -2.62 -12.32
N SER A 614 24.04 -1.65 -11.97
CA SER A 614 25.19 -1.25 -12.79
C SER A 614 26.22 -2.39 -12.91
N LEU A 615 26.41 -3.16 -11.84
CA LEU A 615 27.26 -4.35 -11.81
C LEU A 615 26.59 -5.63 -12.35
N ARG A 616 25.31 -5.58 -12.76
CA ARG A 616 24.52 -6.73 -13.25
C ARG A 616 24.50 -7.93 -12.29
N ILE A 617 24.49 -7.65 -10.99
CA ILE A 617 24.42 -8.68 -9.95
C ILE A 617 22.94 -9.05 -9.76
N ASN A 618 22.58 -10.31 -10.03
CA ASN A 618 21.18 -10.80 -9.98
C ASN A 618 20.88 -11.59 -8.69
N VAL A 619 21.38 -11.09 -7.55
CA VAL A 619 21.14 -11.68 -6.22
C VAL A 619 19.94 -10.98 -5.55
N PRO A 620 18.96 -11.72 -4.99
CA PRO A 620 17.82 -11.15 -4.26
C PRO A 620 18.28 -10.46 -2.98
N TYR A 621 17.42 -9.63 -2.38
CA TYR A 621 17.74 -9.02 -1.09
C TYR A 621 16.56 -8.96 -0.13
N VAL A 622 16.86 -9.16 1.15
CA VAL A 622 15.91 -9.15 2.27
C VAL A 622 16.20 -7.93 3.13
N HIS A 623 15.18 -7.12 3.37
CA HIS A 623 15.28 -5.95 4.25
C HIS A 623 15.39 -6.39 5.70
N TYR A 624 16.35 -5.84 6.44
CA TYR A 624 16.44 -5.99 7.89
C TYR A 624 16.21 -4.63 8.53
N ALA A 625 15.07 -4.46 9.18
CA ALA A 625 14.66 -3.21 9.79
C ALA A 625 14.64 -3.30 11.32
N ASN A 626 15.50 -2.51 11.95
CA ASN A 626 15.52 -2.31 13.39
C ASN A 626 14.59 -1.16 13.78
N VAL A 627 13.55 -1.46 14.54
CA VAL A 627 12.60 -0.48 15.07
C VAL A 627 12.96 -0.20 16.53
N THR A 628 13.50 0.98 16.80
CA THR A 628 13.97 1.38 18.13
C THR A 628 12.97 2.25 18.90
N SER A 629 11.88 2.66 18.25
CA SER A 629 10.81 3.44 18.89
C SER A 629 10.18 2.69 20.05
N THR A 630 9.85 3.40 21.14
CA THR A 630 9.24 2.85 22.36
C THR A 630 7.73 3.04 22.45
N SER A 631 7.18 3.93 21.61
CA SER A 631 5.74 4.15 21.45
C SER A 631 5.18 3.25 20.37
N TYR A 632 4.04 2.60 20.63
CA TYR A 632 3.37 1.73 19.66
C TYR A 632 3.03 2.44 18.34
N ASP A 633 2.53 3.68 18.40
CA ASP A 633 2.18 4.45 17.20
C ASP A 633 3.41 4.76 16.35
N ASP A 634 4.53 5.13 17.00
CA ASP A 634 5.81 5.35 16.30
C ASP A 634 6.36 4.04 15.73
N MET A 635 6.22 2.91 16.44
CA MET A 635 6.62 1.58 15.94
C MET A 635 5.83 1.17 14.69
N LEU A 636 4.51 1.41 14.67
CA LEU A 636 3.67 1.16 13.50
C LEU A 636 4.15 1.97 12.29
N VAL A 637 4.45 3.26 12.48
CA VAL A 637 4.94 4.11 11.38
C VAL A 637 6.34 3.69 10.94
N ASP A 638 7.28 3.48 11.86
CA ASP A 638 8.68 3.15 11.57
C ASP A 638 8.80 1.82 10.80
N SER A 639 8.11 0.78 11.27
CA SER A 639 8.10 -0.54 10.63
C SER A 639 7.49 -0.48 9.23
N THR A 640 6.38 0.26 9.07
CA THR A 640 5.61 0.29 7.82
C THR A 640 6.26 1.16 6.77
N LEU A 641 6.64 2.38 7.12
CA LEU A 641 7.02 3.41 6.16
C LEU A 641 8.28 3.00 5.39
N HIS A 642 9.36 2.67 6.09
CA HIS A 642 10.67 2.54 5.46
C HIS A 642 10.79 1.28 4.59
N VAL A 643 10.47 0.12 5.14
CA VAL A 643 10.51 -1.15 4.38
C VAL A 643 9.37 -1.20 3.35
N GLY A 644 8.18 -0.75 3.72
CA GLY A 644 7.03 -0.74 2.83
C GLY A 644 7.23 0.15 1.60
N THR A 645 7.84 1.33 1.75
CA THR A 645 8.20 2.18 0.59
C THR A 645 9.16 1.47 -0.36
N CYS A 646 10.16 0.73 0.14
CA CYS A 646 11.06 -0.06 -0.71
C CYS A 646 10.30 -1.15 -1.49
N LEU A 647 9.41 -1.90 -0.82
CA LEU A 647 8.61 -2.93 -1.45
C LEU A 647 7.63 -2.38 -2.49
N ILE A 648 6.98 -1.23 -2.23
CA ILE A 648 6.14 -0.52 -3.22
C ILE A 648 6.96 -0.09 -4.43
N ASP A 649 8.21 0.29 -4.21
CA ASP A 649 9.14 0.64 -5.27
C ASP A 649 9.70 -0.59 -6.02
N LEU A 650 9.17 -1.79 -5.73
CA LEU A 650 9.57 -3.08 -6.30
C LEU A 650 11.02 -3.47 -5.98
N MET A 651 11.53 -2.94 -4.85
CA MET A 651 12.87 -3.20 -4.34
C MET A 651 12.76 -4.10 -3.11
N GLY A 652 13.14 -5.37 -3.26
CA GLY A 652 13.18 -6.34 -2.15
C GLY A 652 12.44 -7.65 -2.42
N ASP A 653 12.90 -8.71 -1.75
CA ASP A 653 12.40 -10.09 -1.86
C ASP A 653 11.99 -10.69 -0.51
N GLY A 654 12.16 -9.93 0.57
CA GLY A 654 11.76 -10.29 1.92
C GLY A 654 11.97 -9.16 2.91
N LEU A 655 11.47 -9.35 4.12
CA LEU A 655 11.72 -8.46 5.24
C LEU A 655 11.89 -9.21 6.56
N ILE A 656 12.67 -8.60 7.45
CA ILE A 656 12.88 -8.95 8.84
C ILE A 656 12.60 -7.68 9.64
N ILE A 657 11.55 -7.71 10.46
CA ILE A 657 11.24 -6.64 11.40
C ILE A 657 11.79 -7.04 12.76
N ASN A 658 12.57 -6.16 13.37
CA ASN A 658 13.10 -6.35 14.70
C ASN A 658 12.75 -5.15 15.56
N VAL A 659 11.69 -5.26 16.35
CA VAL A 659 11.39 -4.30 17.42
C VAL A 659 12.35 -4.53 18.58
N ALA A 660 13.02 -3.46 19.02
CA ALA A 660 13.97 -3.50 20.14
C ALA A 660 13.26 -3.79 21.47
N SER A 661 13.91 -4.54 22.34
CA SER A 661 13.39 -5.00 23.65
C SER A 661 13.41 -3.90 24.72
N GLY A 662 12.77 -2.76 24.47
CA GLY A 662 12.44 -1.76 25.51
C GLY A 662 11.05 -2.01 26.08
N GLU A 663 10.79 -1.59 27.33
CA GLU A 663 9.43 -1.59 27.90
C GLU A 663 8.49 -0.79 27.00
N MET A 664 7.57 -1.49 26.33
CA MET A 664 6.63 -0.88 25.40
C MET A 664 5.67 0.03 26.18
N LYS A 665 5.73 1.34 25.93
CA LYS A 665 4.79 2.29 26.53
C LYS A 665 3.53 2.34 25.67
N LEU A 666 2.47 1.69 26.13
CA LEU A 666 1.13 1.83 25.56
C LEU A 666 0.62 3.26 25.84
N SER A 667 0.24 3.98 24.78
CA SER A 667 -0.42 5.28 24.93
C SER A 667 -1.87 5.06 25.38
N GLY A 668 -2.49 6.02 26.08
CA GLY A 668 -3.85 5.88 26.61
C GLY A 668 -4.92 5.55 25.54
N HIS A 669 -4.66 5.86 24.26
CA HIS A 669 -5.54 5.56 23.13
C HIS A 669 -5.30 4.16 22.53
N SER A 670 -4.17 3.51 22.82
CA SER A 670 -3.78 2.21 22.24
C SER A 670 -4.19 0.99 23.06
N LYS A 671 -4.88 1.16 24.21
CA LYS A 671 -5.40 0.04 25.01
C LYS A 671 -6.44 -0.80 24.24
N GLY A 672 -7.16 -0.19 23.29
CA GLY A 672 -8.08 -0.90 22.38
C GLY A 672 -7.37 -1.57 21.21
N GLY A 673 -6.49 -0.84 20.51
CA GLY A 673 -5.78 -1.34 19.32
C GLY A 673 -4.81 -2.48 19.61
N ALA A 674 -4.03 -2.41 20.70
CA ALA A 674 -3.13 -3.51 21.09
C ALA A 674 -3.90 -4.79 21.49
N LYS A 675 -5.05 -4.65 22.17
CA LYS A 675 -5.95 -5.78 22.47
C LYS A 675 -6.58 -6.37 21.20
N GLU A 676 -6.91 -5.54 20.22
CA GLU A 676 -7.44 -5.98 18.92
C GLU A 676 -6.37 -6.60 18.03
N ALA A 677 -5.12 -6.10 18.03
CA ALA A 677 -3.97 -6.72 17.35
C ALA A 677 -3.67 -8.11 17.93
N VAL A 678 -3.83 -8.30 19.24
CA VAL A 678 -3.78 -9.60 19.90
C VAL A 678 -4.93 -10.50 19.45
N LYS A 679 -6.18 -10.02 19.40
CA LYS A 679 -7.30 -10.80 18.84
C LYS A 679 -7.09 -11.17 17.37
N GLU A 680 -6.55 -10.28 16.54
CA GLU A 680 -6.25 -10.57 15.13
C GLU A 680 -5.09 -11.56 14.97
N ALA A 681 -4.01 -11.44 15.76
CA ALA A 681 -2.89 -12.37 15.76
C ALA A 681 -3.26 -13.76 16.32
N VAL A 682 -4.15 -13.83 17.32
CA VAL A 682 -4.63 -15.08 17.91
C VAL A 682 -5.71 -15.74 17.04
N SER A 683 -6.62 -14.97 16.44
CA SER A 683 -7.61 -15.47 15.46
C SER A 683 -7.00 -15.99 14.16
N ALA A 684 -5.71 -15.73 13.93
CA ALA A 684 -4.98 -16.11 12.73
C ALA A 684 -4.51 -17.57 12.70
N GLY A 685 -4.69 -18.35 13.78
CA GLY A 685 -4.41 -19.79 13.80
C GLY A 685 -4.74 -20.46 15.14
N VAL A 686 -5.55 -21.52 15.06
CA VAL A 686 -5.91 -22.54 16.07
C VAL A 686 -7.17 -22.27 16.90
N LYS A 687 -8.08 -23.26 16.84
CA LYS A 687 -9.35 -23.40 17.59
C LYS A 687 -9.12 -23.34 19.11
N GLU A 688 -9.98 -22.61 19.81
CA GLU A 688 -10.19 -22.84 21.24
C GLU A 688 -11.34 -23.82 21.49
N ALA A 689 -11.10 -24.73 22.42
CA ALA A 689 -12.06 -25.17 23.44
C ALA A 689 -11.26 -25.56 24.70
N PRO A 690 -11.81 -25.45 25.93
CA PRO A 690 -12.72 -24.44 26.46
C PRO A 690 -12.14 -23.71 27.70
N ASN A 691 -12.64 -22.50 27.95
CA ASN A 691 -12.72 -21.81 29.26
C ASN A 691 -11.56 -22.00 30.25
N GLU A 692 -10.52 -21.20 30.10
CA GLU A 692 -9.83 -20.62 31.25
C GLU A 692 -9.62 -19.13 30.98
N ALA A 693 -10.03 -18.30 31.95
CA ALA A 693 -9.89 -16.86 31.90
C ALA A 693 -8.40 -16.47 31.85
N ALA A 694 -7.86 -16.32 30.64
CA ALA A 694 -6.48 -15.89 30.46
C ALA A 694 -6.37 -14.37 30.68
N ASN A 695 -5.60 -14.00 31.70
CA ASN A 695 -4.99 -12.68 31.84
C ASN A 695 -4.42 -12.19 30.49
N GLU A 696 -5.10 -11.25 29.83
CA GLU A 696 -4.67 -10.69 28.53
C GLU A 696 -3.43 -9.79 28.72
N GLY A 697 -2.24 -10.40 28.67
CA GLY A 697 -0.95 -9.70 28.57
C GLY A 697 -0.70 -9.09 27.19
N ALA A 698 0.22 -8.12 27.11
CA ALA A 698 0.68 -7.54 25.85
C ALA A 698 1.30 -8.61 24.93
N PRO A 699 1.20 -8.48 23.59
CA PRO A 699 1.77 -9.47 22.67
C PRO A 699 3.28 -9.59 22.87
N SER A 700 3.81 -10.80 22.66
CA SER A 700 5.26 -10.99 22.65
C SER A 700 5.90 -10.15 21.54
N ARG A 701 7.19 -9.87 21.69
CA ARG A 701 7.97 -9.12 20.70
C ARG A 701 7.99 -9.83 19.33
N VAL A 702 8.11 -11.16 19.32
CA VAL A 702 8.11 -11.95 18.06
C VAL A 702 6.73 -11.96 17.42
N ALA A 703 5.65 -12.08 18.20
CA ALA A 703 4.28 -11.98 17.68
C ALA A 703 4.03 -10.61 17.04
N LEU A 704 4.52 -9.54 17.68
CA LEU A 704 4.45 -8.18 17.12
C LEU A 704 5.24 -8.05 15.82
N ASN A 705 6.48 -8.54 15.76
CA ASN A 705 7.29 -8.53 14.53
C ASN A 705 6.56 -9.27 13.39
N SER A 706 6.01 -10.45 13.67
CA SER A 706 5.20 -11.22 12.72
C SER A 706 3.97 -10.44 12.25
N PHE A 707 3.23 -9.82 13.17
CA PHE A 707 2.06 -9.00 12.84
C PHE A 707 2.42 -7.83 11.90
N LEU A 708 3.48 -7.09 12.21
CA LEU A 708 3.95 -5.97 11.39
C LEU A 708 4.38 -6.45 10.01
N ALA A 709 5.22 -7.50 9.95
CA ALA A 709 5.73 -8.03 8.69
C ALA A 709 4.59 -8.53 7.78
N LEU A 710 3.65 -9.27 8.33
CA LEU A 710 2.46 -9.75 7.63
C LEU A 710 1.66 -8.57 7.06
N ASN A 711 1.29 -7.58 7.87
CA ASN A 711 0.46 -6.47 7.38
C ASN A 711 1.17 -5.62 6.31
N ILE A 712 2.48 -5.37 6.46
CA ILE A 712 3.28 -4.70 5.42
C ILE A 712 3.21 -5.49 4.11
N LEU A 713 3.37 -6.81 4.14
CA LEU A 713 3.30 -7.64 2.93
C LEU A 713 1.91 -7.69 2.30
N GLN A 714 0.86 -7.70 3.12
CA GLN A 714 -0.53 -7.67 2.65
C GLN A 714 -0.83 -6.36 1.91
N ASP A 715 -0.45 -5.22 2.49
CA ASP A 715 -0.76 -3.89 1.95
C ASP A 715 0.13 -3.49 0.76
N THR A 716 1.39 -3.93 0.77
CA THR A 716 2.29 -3.81 -0.39
C THR A 716 1.91 -4.78 -1.52
N ARG A 717 1.01 -5.73 -1.28
CA ARG A 717 0.66 -6.84 -2.20
C ARG A 717 1.83 -7.77 -2.51
N ALA A 718 2.90 -7.73 -1.71
CA ALA A 718 4.05 -8.59 -1.88
C ALA A 718 3.78 -10.04 -1.50
N ARG A 719 2.88 -10.29 -0.53
CA ARG A 719 2.38 -11.63 -0.16
C ARG A 719 0.99 -11.48 0.47
N LEU A 720 0.00 -12.23 -0.04
CA LEU A 720 -1.39 -12.19 0.44
C LEU A 720 -1.71 -13.46 1.23
N PHE A 721 -2.18 -13.32 2.47
CA PHE A 721 -2.41 -14.47 3.37
C PHE A 721 -3.71 -14.40 4.17
N LYS A 722 -4.40 -13.24 4.19
CA LYS A 722 -5.72 -13.06 4.81
C LYS A 722 -6.71 -12.43 3.83
N THR A 723 -7.98 -12.37 4.25
CA THR A 723 -9.00 -11.61 3.52
C THR A 723 -8.60 -10.15 3.43
N ASP A 724 -8.80 -9.58 2.25
CA ASP A 724 -8.53 -8.18 1.96
C ASP A 724 -9.84 -7.38 2.07
N TYR A 725 -9.88 -6.44 3.00
CA TYR A 725 -11.06 -5.64 3.30
C TYR A 725 -10.96 -4.25 2.65
N ILE A 726 -12.04 -3.86 2.01
CA ILE A 726 -12.22 -2.53 1.44
C ILE A 726 -13.39 -1.90 2.19
N ALA A 727 -13.12 -1.18 3.27
CA ALA A 727 -14.16 -0.62 4.13
C ALA A 727 -14.24 0.91 3.99
N CYS A 728 -15.43 1.43 3.71
CA CYS A 728 -15.66 2.87 3.59
C CYS A 728 -15.28 3.59 4.91
N PRO A 729 -14.64 4.76 4.86
CA PRO A 729 -14.49 5.58 6.06
C PRO A 729 -15.86 6.02 6.57
N SER A 730 -15.97 6.24 7.88
CA SER A 730 -17.18 6.79 8.48
C SER A 730 -17.46 8.18 7.88
N CYS A 731 -18.71 8.44 7.47
CA CYS A 731 -19.13 9.78 7.02
C CYS A 731 -20.64 9.96 7.20
N GLY A 732 -21.13 11.20 7.08
CA GLY A 732 -22.57 11.53 7.20
C GLY A 732 -23.52 10.87 6.18
N ARG A 733 -23.02 9.98 5.31
CA ARG A 733 -23.84 9.19 4.36
C ARG A 733 -24.05 7.75 4.80
N THR A 734 -23.33 7.28 5.82
CA THR A 734 -23.39 5.88 6.25
C THR A 734 -24.81 5.55 6.75
N LEU A 735 -25.38 4.43 6.26
CA LEU A 735 -26.78 4.05 6.51
C LEU A 735 -26.96 3.00 7.62
N PHE A 736 -25.85 2.55 8.22
CA PHE A 736 -25.79 1.52 9.26
C PHE A 736 -24.53 1.73 10.13
N ASN A 737 -24.37 0.96 11.21
CA ASN A 737 -23.14 1.04 12.01
C ASN A 737 -21.99 0.31 11.31
N ILE A 738 -21.33 1.02 10.39
CA ILE A 738 -20.23 0.46 9.59
C ILE A 738 -19.08 -0.04 10.46
N GLN A 739 -18.81 0.59 11.61
CA GLN A 739 -17.70 0.20 12.47
C GLN A 739 -17.94 -1.20 13.07
N GLU A 740 -19.09 -1.40 13.70
CA GLU A 740 -19.48 -2.69 14.30
C GLU A 740 -19.63 -3.78 13.23
N THR A 741 -20.25 -3.43 12.10
CA THR A 741 -20.44 -4.38 10.99
C THR A 741 -19.11 -4.81 10.38
N THR A 742 -18.19 -3.88 10.12
CA THR A 742 -16.85 -4.23 9.59
C THR A 742 -16.12 -5.15 10.56
N LYS A 743 -16.16 -4.89 11.87
CA LYS A 743 -15.56 -5.78 12.88
C LYS A 743 -16.17 -7.19 12.83
N ARG A 744 -17.49 -7.30 12.79
CA ARG A 744 -18.19 -8.59 12.73
C ARG A 744 -17.82 -9.37 11.46
N ILE A 745 -17.81 -8.72 10.30
CA ILE A 745 -17.39 -9.34 9.03
C ILE A 745 -15.94 -9.81 9.14
N MET A 746 -15.04 -8.98 9.68
CA MET A 746 -13.62 -9.32 9.85
C MET A 746 -13.41 -10.57 10.71
N GLN A 747 -14.14 -10.69 11.82
CA GLN A 747 -14.12 -11.86 12.69
C GLN A 747 -14.59 -13.12 11.97
N LEU A 748 -15.67 -13.03 11.18
CA LEU A 748 -16.24 -14.17 10.47
C LEU A 748 -15.39 -14.63 9.28
N THR A 749 -14.71 -13.70 8.59
CA THR A 749 -14.09 -14.00 7.29
C THR A 749 -12.57 -13.81 7.25
N GLY A 750 -11.91 -13.40 8.33
CA GLY A 750 -10.49 -13.00 8.33
C GLY A 750 -9.51 -14.08 7.83
N HIS A 751 -9.84 -15.35 8.05
CA HIS A 751 -9.02 -16.50 7.67
C HIS A 751 -9.00 -16.79 6.15
N LEU A 752 -9.92 -16.22 5.37
CA LEU A 752 -10.09 -16.60 3.95
C LEU A 752 -9.01 -15.98 3.03
N LYS A 753 -8.01 -16.79 2.68
CA LYS A 753 -6.92 -16.36 1.79
C LYS A 753 -7.42 -16.01 0.38
N GLY A 754 -7.10 -14.80 -0.09
CA GLY A 754 -7.39 -14.36 -1.45
C GLY A 754 -8.86 -13.99 -1.70
N VAL A 755 -9.65 -13.86 -0.64
CA VAL A 755 -10.99 -13.28 -0.69
C VAL A 755 -10.88 -11.76 -0.51
N LYS A 756 -11.72 -11.02 -1.22
CA LYS A 756 -11.78 -9.54 -1.16
C LYS A 756 -13.21 -9.16 -0.84
N ILE A 757 -13.41 -8.47 0.27
CA ILE A 757 -14.73 -8.09 0.75
C ILE A 757 -14.78 -6.57 0.89
N ALA A 758 -15.74 -5.97 0.19
CA ALA A 758 -16.05 -4.57 0.30
C ALA A 758 -17.18 -4.35 1.31
N VAL A 759 -16.99 -3.42 2.26
CA VAL A 759 -18.01 -3.01 3.23
C VAL A 759 -18.26 -1.52 3.06
N MET A 760 -19.42 -1.18 2.49
CA MET A 760 -19.73 0.14 1.99
C MET A 760 -20.90 0.75 2.73
N GLY A 761 -20.68 1.89 3.39
CA GLY A 761 -21.69 2.57 4.19
C GLY A 761 -22.88 3.09 3.40
N CYS A 762 -22.72 3.31 2.09
CA CYS A 762 -23.77 3.80 1.22
C CYS A 762 -23.57 3.38 -0.24
N ILE A 763 -24.65 3.43 -1.03
CA ILE A 763 -24.64 3.11 -2.46
C ILE A 763 -23.89 4.15 -3.33
N VAL A 764 -23.66 5.37 -2.82
CA VAL A 764 -23.20 6.51 -3.62
C VAL A 764 -21.82 6.29 -4.24
N ASN A 765 -20.81 6.02 -3.41
CA ASN A 765 -19.48 5.65 -3.88
C ASN A 765 -19.27 4.14 -3.81
N GLY A 766 -20.02 3.45 -2.95
CA GLY A 766 -19.81 2.05 -2.63
C GLY A 766 -19.81 1.12 -3.85
N ILE A 767 -20.71 1.32 -4.81
CA ILE A 767 -20.78 0.48 -6.02
C ILE A 767 -19.50 0.59 -6.87
N GLY A 768 -18.98 1.81 -7.01
CA GLY A 768 -17.77 2.05 -7.81
C GLY A 768 -16.52 1.56 -7.09
N GLU A 769 -16.41 1.85 -5.80
CA GLU A 769 -15.23 1.50 -4.99
C GLU A 769 -15.15 -0.02 -4.70
N MET A 770 -16.28 -0.73 -4.65
CA MET A 770 -16.30 -2.20 -4.53
C MET A 770 -16.02 -2.96 -5.83
N ALA A 771 -15.82 -2.27 -6.96
CA ALA A 771 -15.75 -2.91 -8.29
C ALA A 771 -14.64 -3.99 -8.40
N ASP A 772 -13.61 -3.89 -7.57
CA ASP A 772 -12.48 -4.83 -7.49
C ASP A 772 -12.61 -5.89 -6.39
N ALA A 773 -13.70 -5.87 -5.63
CA ALA A 773 -14.00 -6.85 -4.59
C ALA A 773 -14.68 -8.09 -5.17
N HIS A 774 -14.49 -9.24 -4.51
CA HIS A 774 -15.24 -10.45 -4.84
C HIS A 774 -16.65 -10.39 -4.29
N PHE A 775 -16.81 -9.84 -3.09
CA PHE A 775 -18.09 -9.71 -2.40
C PHE A 775 -18.29 -8.26 -1.94
N GLY A 776 -19.49 -7.73 -2.12
CA GLY A 776 -19.86 -6.40 -1.65
C GLY A 776 -20.98 -6.47 -0.62
N TYR A 777 -20.80 -5.77 0.50
CA TYR A 777 -21.80 -5.50 1.52
C TYR A 777 -22.09 -4.00 1.49
N VAL A 778 -23.26 -3.59 0.97
CA VAL A 778 -23.55 -2.18 0.68
C VAL A 778 -24.84 -1.72 1.35
N GLY A 779 -24.77 -0.62 2.09
CA GLY A 779 -25.96 0.05 2.61
C GLY A 779 -26.81 0.63 1.48
N SER A 780 -28.01 0.10 1.30
CA SER A 780 -28.96 0.54 0.26
C SER A 780 -30.03 1.50 0.80
N ALA A 781 -30.46 1.29 2.04
CA ALA A 781 -31.32 2.19 2.81
C ALA A 781 -31.02 2.03 4.33
N PRO A 782 -31.54 2.91 5.22
CA PRO A 782 -31.32 2.74 6.65
C PRO A 782 -31.67 1.32 7.14
N LYS A 783 -30.71 0.66 7.80
CA LYS A 783 -30.81 -0.74 8.28
C LYS A 783 -31.08 -1.79 7.19
N LYS A 784 -30.79 -1.48 5.92
CA LYS A 784 -31.01 -2.35 4.76
C LYS A 784 -29.73 -2.49 3.93
N ILE A 785 -29.40 -3.73 3.60
CA ILE A 785 -28.16 -4.11 2.95
C ILE A 785 -28.43 -4.82 1.64
N ASP A 786 -27.65 -4.49 0.62
CA ASP A 786 -27.56 -5.20 -0.64
C ASP A 786 -26.24 -5.98 -0.69
N LEU A 787 -26.31 -7.25 -1.12
CA LEU A 787 -25.14 -8.11 -1.30
C LEU A 787 -24.80 -8.29 -2.78
N TYR A 788 -23.52 -8.19 -3.08
CA TYR A 788 -22.98 -8.28 -4.44
C TYR A 788 -21.94 -9.38 -4.57
N TYR A 789 -21.88 -9.99 -5.76
CA TYR A 789 -20.76 -10.83 -6.20
C TYR A 789 -20.11 -10.19 -7.44
N GLY A 790 -18.89 -9.68 -7.26
CA GLY A 790 -18.28 -8.76 -8.21
C GLY A 790 -19.17 -7.54 -8.44
N LYS A 791 -19.66 -7.36 -9.67
CA LYS A 791 -20.52 -6.24 -10.06
C LYS A 791 -22.02 -6.60 -10.07
N GLU A 792 -22.35 -7.86 -9.83
CA GLU A 792 -23.72 -8.36 -9.89
C GLU A 792 -24.38 -8.25 -8.51
N LEU A 793 -25.57 -7.67 -8.49
CA LEU A 793 -26.42 -7.58 -7.30
C LEU A 793 -27.13 -8.91 -7.12
N VAL A 794 -26.79 -9.63 -6.04
CA VAL A 794 -27.27 -10.99 -5.79
C VAL A 794 -28.51 -10.99 -4.89
N GLU A 795 -28.49 -10.17 -3.83
CA GLU A 795 -29.60 -10.05 -2.89
C GLU A 795 -29.80 -8.58 -2.50
N ARG A 796 -31.06 -8.18 -2.31
CA ARG A 796 -31.45 -6.78 -2.04
C ARG A 796 -32.22 -6.63 -0.74
N ASN A 797 -32.10 -5.47 -0.12
CA ASN A 797 -32.90 -5.04 1.02
C ASN A 797 -32.89 -6.02 2.21
N ILE A 798 -31.78 -6.71 2.42
CA ILE A 798 -31.59 -7.63 3.54
C ILE A 798 -31.57 -6.79 4.84
N PRO A 799 -32.34 -7.16 5.87
CA PRO A 799 -32.21 -6.56 7.20
C PRO A 799 -30.77 -6.67 7.71
N GLU A 800 -30.20 -5.57 8.20
CA GLU A 800 -28.80 -5.47 8.66
C GLU A 800 -28.38 -6.61 9.61
N GLU A 801 -29.27 -7.00 10.52
CA GLU A 801 -29.05 -8.04 11.54
C GLU A 801 -28.74 -9.43 10.95
N HIS A 802 -29.29 -9.74 9.77
CA HIS A 802 -29.10 -11.03 9.07
C HIS A 802 -28.07 -10.96 7.94
N ALA A 803 -27.61 -9.76 7.57
CA ALA A 803 -26.81 -9.56 6.38
C ALA A 803 -25.40 -10.16 6.48
N CYS A 804 -24.80 -10.25 7.68
CA CYS A 804 -23.50 -10.89 7.87
C CYS A 804 -23.57 -12.40 7.61
N ASP A 805 -24.64 -13.06 8.06
CA ASP A 805 -24.82 -14.50 7.90
C ASP A 805 -25.10 -14.82 6.42
N LYS A 806 -25.91 -13.99 5.76
CA LYS A 806 -26.15 -14.05 4.31
C LYS A 806 -24.88 -13.85 3.49
N LEU A 807 -23.97 -12.97 3.93
CA LEU A 807 -22.66 -12.82 3.30
C LEU A 807 -21.83 -14.11 3.39
N VAL A 808 -21.82 -14.80 4.53
CA VAL A 808 -21.13 -16.09 4.70
C VAL A 808 -21.74 -17.16 3.79
N GLU A 809 -23.07 -17.25 3.72
CA GLU A 809 -23.78 -18.15 2.78
C GLU A 809 -23.38 -17.88 1.33
N LEU A 810 -23.31 -16.60 0.94
CA LEU A 810 -22.90 -16.19 -0.40
C LEU A 810 -21.45 -16.61 -0.69
N ILE A 811 -20.53 -16.44 0.26
CA ILE A 811 -19.13 -16.84 0.12
C ILE A 811 -19.02 -18.37 -0.06
N LYS A 812 -19.78 -19.14 0.72
CA LYS A 812 -19.87 -20.61 0.60
C LYS A 812 -20.41 -21.03 -0.76
N LYS A 813 -21.50 -20.40 -1.23
CA LYS A 813 -22.11 -20.65 -2.55
C LYS A 813 -21.14 -20.45 -3.72
N HIS A 814 -20.17 -19.54 -3.57
CA HIS A 814 -19.15 -19.27 -4.59
C HIS A 814 -17.83 -20.05 -4.38
N ASN A 815 -17.81 -21.08 -3.53
CA ASN A 815 -16.65 -21.95 -3.25
C ASN A 815 -15.40 -21.17 -2.83
N LYS A 816 -15.58 -20.08 -2.09
CA LYS A 816 -14.50 -19.24 -1.54
C LYS A 816 -14.36 -19.35 -0.03
N TRP A 817 -15.21 -20.15 0.61
CA TRP A 817 -15.10 -20.49 2.03
C TRP A 817 -14.07 -21.60 2.23
N GLN A 818 -13.24 -21.46 3.25
CA GLN A 818 -12.32 -22.48 3.75
C GLN A 818 -12.51 -22.48 5.25
N ASP A 819 -12.73 -23.63 5.87
CA ASP A 819 -12.91 -23.67 7.32
C ASP A 819 -11.61 -23.23 8.03
N PRO A 820 -11.72 -22.43 9.11
CA PRO A 820 -10.59 -21.84 9.83
C PRO A 820 -9.70 -22.84 10.55
#